data_AF-A0A3E0I808-F1
#
_entry.id   AF-A0A3E0I808-F1
#
_cell.length_a   1.000
_cell.length_b   1.000
_cell.length_c   1.000
_cell.angle_alpha   90.00
_cell.angle_beta   90.00
_cell.angle_gamma   90.00
#
_symmetry.space_group_name_H-M   'P 1'
#
loop_
_entity.id
_entity.type
_entity.pdbx_description
1 polymer ?
#
loop_
_entity_poly.entity_id
_entity_poly.type
_entity_poly.pdbx_seq_one_letter_code
_entity_poly.pdbx_strand_id
1 'polypeptide(L)'
;MKSFFTIALLLCCITIANAQKDTLWLDKHWKETSKENAFFYRSPIQKEGKLYRINDFYIDGTLQMTGLSKRKDSIYLQQAVWYTKEGNPIKKISFDDEQLKGISTYYAKSKDKKTTIEVEEVTYENGKVTKTIRFQGDKNDIRYEYYYNKGRTTKEIYYGKKGKKIGQIIYDKRGYRDGKKVSYYYSPMRVKSITEYERGNPILTQYFYRNGVTRNRFDKNTLTETFYDEQNIKLGAIQYKYEEESNYKVPYEGKKYLFFFTKPTIVKKISTYKKGYLKKAKTFNKQGILIKKEEFGDKRNLVKIISYDDQGTQIGVLEKINDKLEGRVVKKKGGNKKDITYKSGIAQEVVEYYKDTTSVFSHLKDSEITYYDISGKKLGKLRVKLKEGYYNSRALETGYYSPTPIEGTLFNKNYQNKISEKEVFKDGKLVERTKYVYKENNTLYKETKLYEDERLLKIISYYINGGKKSEITYEPNSYLKKLIGVYYGKKGKVIANYNFTTKTGTEYKYFHESDQIEAITELDKGKRIKSKRYQKVYKQGGNEYVLREDIDVNLEAKFYSEEGKLIGQATFVNQEPTGVIYDYKDRREVSVKNGLKEGSYRKFEYDEKTLKETGYYVNDKKHGTFTYYRRGKKQKEENYYENKKEGYTIYYDKKGKEISRLLYKNGKPFEGQKNTLYGTQKTYKNGALVKKIEQNKNQKTITQYISEKETNTTVYNLQDQVLLTYIEINNQLDGEVVQYKKNEPKYTAVFSKGKLVTGMVYLKANSRYQSEVYLKMSKENEIITIQTYNEEGKLLFKGEINPSLYKEYSEQILPYKLGIGAIIYHNDLFILE
;
A
#
# COMPACT_ATOMS: atom_id res chain seq x y z
N MET A 1 64.15 -5.68 47.37
CA MET A 1 62.72 -6.09 47.35
C MET A 1 61.95 -5.20 48.31
N LYS A 2 60.72 -4.78 47.95
CA LYS A 2 59.73 -4.01 48.75
C LYS A 2 59.63 -2.46 48.64
N SER A 3 60.39 -1.75 47.79
CA SER A 3 60.13 -0.30 47.58
C SER A 3 59.87 0.16 46.13
N PHE A 4 60.28 -0.62 45.12
CA PHE A 4 59.99 -0.29 43.70
C PHE A 4 58.67 -0.88 43.16
N PHE A 5 58.08 -1.87 43.84
CA PHE A 5 56.84 -2.51 43.42
C PHE A 5 55.58 -1.74 43.84
N THR A 6 55.68 -0.86 44.83
CA THR A 6 54.56 -0.06 45.35
C THR A 6 54.34 1.22 44.54
N ILE A 7 55.38 1.75 43.88
CA ILE A 7 55.30 2.96 43.05
C ILE A 7 54.80 2.62 41.63
N ALA A 8 55.12 1.45 41.08
CA ALA A 8 54.59 0.99 39.80
C ALA A 8 53.09 0.59 39.87
N LEU A 9 52.62 0.08 41.01
CA LEU A 9 51.20 -0.18 41.23
C LEU A 9 50.39 1.11 41.46
N LEU A 10 50.96 2.13 42.12
CA LEU A 10 50.32 3.44 42.23
C LEU A 10 50.28 4.20 40.90
N LEU A 11 51.32 4.10 40.05
CA LEU A 11 51.32 4.74 38.72
C LEU A 11 50.43 4.02 37.68
N CYS A 12 50.19 2.71 37.81
CA CYS A 12 49.14 2.02 37.03
C CYS A 12 47.72 2.32 37.54
N CYS A 13 47.54 2.54 38.84
CA CYS A 13 46.25 2.97 39.38
C CYS A 13 45.89 4.43 39.01
N ILE A 14 46.89 5.31 38.81
CA ILE A 14 46.65 6.72 38.43
C ILE A 14 46.33 6.87 36.93
N THR A 15 46.82 6.00 36.05
CA THR A 15 46.42 6.01 34.62
C THR A 15 45.05 5.38 34.39
N ILE A 16 44.65 4.41 35.21
CA ILE A 16 43.29 3.82 35.16
C ILE A 16 42.26 4.75 35.86
N ALA A 17 42.64 5.45 36.94
CA ALA A 17 41.77 6.41 37.63
C ALA A 17 41.51 7.69 36.80
N ASN A 18 42.48 8.17 36.01
CA ASN A 18 42.27 9.32 35.12
C ASN A 18 41.52 8.98 33.83
N ALA A 19 41.49 7.71 33.40
CA ALA A 19 40.61 7.27 32.30
C ALA A 19 39.13 7.20 32.72
N GLN A 20 38.85 7.13 34.02
CA GLN A 20 37.51 6.99 34.58
C GLN A 20 36.71 8.29 34.63
N LYS A 21 37.36 9.47 34.52
CA LYS A 21 36.68 10.78 34.48
C LYS A 21 36.18 11.21 33.09
N ASP A 22 36.70 10.61 32.02
CA ASP A 22 36.37 10.99 30.63
C ASP A 22 35.56 9.90 29.88
N THR A 23 35.13 8.84 30.58
CA THR A 23 34.31 7.77 29.99
C THR A 23 32.84 8.17 30.01
N LEU A 24 32.22 8.26 28.84
CA LEU A 24 30.80 8.58 28.70
C LEU A 24 29.96 7.29 28.71
N TRP A 25 29.09 7.15 29.71
CA TRP A 25 28.20 6.00 29.88
C TRP A 25 26.84 6.26 29.22
N LEU A 26 26.33 5.28 28.46
CA LEU A 26 25.15 5.46 27.61
C LEU A 26 24.13 4.34 27.84
N ASP A 27 22.86 4.71 27.98
CA ASP A 27 21.74 3.78 28.11
C ASP A 27 21.41 3.09 26.76
N LYS A 28 20.41 2.21 26.76
CA LYS A 28 19.94 1.52 25.53
C LYS A 28 19.42 2.48 24.43
N HIS A 29 19.16 3.73 24.78
CA HIS A 29 18.68 4.80 23.89
C HIS A 29 19.78 5.82 23.54
N TRP A 30 21.04 5.53 23.84
CA TRP A 30 22.20 6.41 23.58
C TRP A 30 22.12 7.75 24.33
N LYS A 31 21.43 7.77 25.48
CA LYS A 31 21.43 8.91 26.41
C LYS A 31 22.45 8.69 27.51
N GLU A 32 23.09 9.76 27.93
CA GLU A 32 24.01 9.75 29.06
C GLU A 32 23.31 9.21 30.32
N THR A 33 24.00 8.34 31.04
CA THR A 33 23.45 7.64 32.22
C THR A 33 24.56 7.26 33.21
N SER A 34 24.21 6.65 34.34
CA SER A 34 25.18 6.08 35.26
C SER A 34 25.73 4.74 34.76
N LYS A 35 26.95 4.37 35.18
CA LYS A 35 27.60 3.11 34.81
C LYS A 35 26.72 1.87 35.06
N GLU A 36 25.97 1.87 36.15
CA GLU A 36 25.06 0.77 36.55
C GLU A 36 23.91 0.56 35.57
N ASN A 37 23.44 1.65 34.93
CA ASN A 37 22.32 1.64 33.98
C ASN A 37 22.78 1.64 32.51
N ALA A 38 24.09 1.59 32.28
CA ALA A 38 24.68 1.71 30.96
C ALA A 38 24.56 0.41 30.15
N PHE A 39 24.21 0.55 28.88
CA PHE A 39 24.26 -0.52 27.88
C PHE A 39 25.50 -0.40 27.01
N PHE A 40 26.06 0.82 26.89
CA PHE A 40 27.27 1.13 26.13
C PHE A 40 28.14 2.11 26.91
N TYR A 41 29.42 2.19 26.55
CA TYR A 41 30.29 3.25 27.01
C TYR A 41 31.23 3.70 25.90
N ARG A 42 31.63 4.98 25.93
CA ARG A 42 32.60 5.57 25.03
C ARG A 42 33.90 5.81 25.78
N SER A 43 35.00 5.29 25.25
CA SER A 43 36.33 5.57 25.79
C SER A 43 36.77 7.01 25.46
N PRO A 44 37.70 7.59 26.23
CA PRO A 44 38.24 8.92 25.97
C PRO A 44 38.73 9.06 24.53
N ILE A 45 38.40 10.19 23.90
CA ILE A 45 38.68 10.44 22.49
C ILE A 45 40.19 10.61 22.28
N GLN A 46 40.75 9.80 21.37
CA GLN A 46 42.20 9.79 21.09
C GLN A 46 42.50 10.54 19.80
N LYS A 47 43.54 11.39 19.80
CA LYS A 47 43.99 12.06 18.57
C LYS A 47 44.77 11.06 17.71
N GLU A 48 44.39 10.93 16.44
CA GLU A 48 45.02 10.03 15.46
C GLU A 48 45.32 10.82 14.18
N GLY A 49 46.60 11.21 14.02
CA GLY A 49 47.02 12.11 12.95
C GLY A 49 46.31 13.48 13.04
N LYS A 50 45.63 13.88 11.95
CA LYS A 50 44.81 15.11 11.88
C LYS A 50 43.37 14.91 12.41
N LEU A 51 43.01 13.71 12.85
CA LEU A 51 41.65 13.31 13.22
C LEU A 51 41.58 12.84 14.67
N TYR A 52 40.36 12.52 15.12
CA TYR A 52 40.05 12.03 16.44
C TYR A 52 39.33 10.68 16.35
N ARG A 53 39.90 9.65 16.97
CA ARG A 53 39.33 8.31 17.08
C ARG A 53 38.27 8.28 18.18
N ILE A 54 37.09 7.79 17.82
CA ILE A 54 35.96 7.60 18.72
C ILE A 54 35.64 6.11 18.73
N ASN A 55 35.65 5.51 19.92
CA ASN A 55 35.33 4.10 20.13
C ASN A 55 34.20 3.97 21.15
N ASP A 56 33.11 3.34 20.74
CA ASP A 56 32.01 2.94 21.62
C ASP A 56 32.08 1.42 21.83
N PHE A 57 31.76 0.98 23.03
CA PHE A 57 31.82 -0.41 23.47
C PHE A 57 30.48 -0.82 24.05
N TYR A 58 30.16 -2.11 23.93
CA TYR A 58 29.12 -2.73 24.73
C TYR A 58 29.56 -2.74 26.20
N ILE A 59 28.60 -2.81 27.13
CA ILE A 59 28.92 -2.84 28.56
C ILE A 59 29.81 -4.02 28.99
N ASP A 60 29.84 -5.10 28.20
CA ASP A 60 30.73 -6.26 28.37
C ASP A 60 32.17 -6.03 27.88
N GLY A 61 32.47 -4.84 27.35
CA GLY A 61 33.80 -4.47 26.86
C GLY A 61 34.05 -4.77 25.39
N THR A 62 33.10 -5.40 24.68
CA THR A 62 33.24 -5.67 23.25
C THR A 62 33.11 -4.38 22.44
N LEU A 63 33.98 -4.16 21.45
CA LEU A 63 33.89 -2.99 20.56
C LEU A 63 32.54 -2.96 19.83
N GLN A 64 31.81 -1.87 19.96
CA GLN A 64 30.49 -1.67 19.35
C GLN A 64 30.57 -0.77 18.12
N MET A 65 31.37 0.29 18.17
CA MET A 65 31.62 1.18 17.05
C MET A 65 33.03 1.75 17.14
N THR A 66 33.69 1.91 15.99
CA THR A 66 34.90 2.73 15.87
C THR A 66 34.74 3.69 14.71
N GLY A 67 35.16 4.94 14.88
CA GLY A 67 35.10 5.95 13.84
C GLY A 67 36.13 7.06 13.99
N LEU A 68 36.31 7.83 12.92
CA LEU A 68 37.24 8.96 12.86
C LEU A 68 36.47 10.26 12.70
N SER A 69 36.69 11.26 13.55
CA SER A 69 36.10 12.61 13.46
C SER A 69 37.15 13.67 13.14
N LYS A 70 36.74 14.77 12.50
CA LYS A 70 37.57 15.98 12.32
C LYS A 70 37.65 16.84 13.58
N ARG A 71 36.73 16.68 14.54
CA ARG A 71 36.60 17.55 15.72
C ARG A 71 36.63 16.71 16.99
N LYS A 72 37.26 17.24 18.04
CA LYS A 72 37.41 16.55 19.33
C LYS A 72 36.07 16.33 20.02
N ASP A 73 35.16 17.29 19.93
CA ASP A 73 33.90 17.29 20.72
C ASP A 73 32.67 16.96 19.85
N SER A 74 32.85 16.18 18.78
CA SER A 74 31.80 15.96 17.79
C SER A 74 31.58 14.50 17.43
N ILE A 75 30.31 14.13 17.31
CA ILE A 75 29.86 12.86 16.74
C ILE A 75 29.83 12.86 15.20
N TYR A 76 30.32 13.92 14.53
CA TYR A 76 30.45 13.96 13.07
C TYR A 76 31.67 13.13 12.66
N LEU A 77 31.41 11.86 12.37
CA LEU A 77 32.39 10.90 11.89
C LEU A 77 32.59 11.10 10.38
N GLN A 78 33.80 10.92 9.87
CA GLN A 78 34.09 10.77 8.44
C GLN A 78 33.93 9.33 7.97
N GLN A 79 34.23 8.38 8.86
CA GLN A 79 34.02 6.97 8.62
C GLN A 79 33.78 6.28 9.96
N ALA A 80 32.88 5.30 9.97
CA ALA A 80 32.60 4.51 11.15
C ALA A 80 32.26 3.07 10.79
N VAL A 81 32.62 2.13 11.67
CA VAL A 81 32.31 0.71 11.57
C VAL A 81 31.58 0.29 12.84
N TRP A 82 30.49 -0.45 12.70
CA TRP A 82 29.72 -1.00 13.82
C TRP A 82 29.82 -2.50 13.85
N TYR A 83 29.79 -3.08 15.06
CA TYR A 83 29.97 -4.49 15.31
C TYR A 83 28.82 -5.08 16.16
N THR A 84 28.56 -6.37 16.00
CA THR A 84 27.67 -7.13 16.89
C THR A 84 28.35 -7.40 18.23
N LYS A 85 27.60 -7.86 19.24
CA LYS A 85 28.17 -8.32 20.52
C LYS A 85 29.15 -9.48 20.35
N GLU A 86 29.02 -10.26 19.28
CA GLU A 86 29.97 -11.33 18.95
C GLU A 86 31.17 -10.83 18.12
N GLY A 87 31.35 -9.51 17.99
CA GLY A 87 32.49 -8.89 17.29
C GLY A 87 32.41 -8.89 15.76
N ASN A 88 31.28 -9.29 15.17
CA ASN A 88 31.14 -9.31 13.71
C ASN A 88 30.78 -7.93 13.15
N PRO A 89 31.36 -7.45 12.05
CA PRO A 89 30.98 -6.18 11.45
C PRO A 89 29.51 -6.22 10.97
N ILE A 90 28.74 -5.18 11.30
CA ILE A 90 27.35 -4.97 10.88
C ILE A 90 27.30 -4.07 9.66
N LYS A 91 28.05 -2.96 9.72
CA LYS A 91 28.11 -1.95 8.66
C LYS A 91 29.35 -1.08 8.81
N LYS A 92 29.82 -0.54 7.69
CA LYS A 92 30.84 0.49 7.58
C LYS A 92 30.23 1.65 6.80
N ILE A 93 30.20 2.85 7.35
CA ILE A 93 29.58 4.01 6.71
C ILE A 93 30.63 5.10 6.53
N SER A 94 30.61 5.76 5.37
CA SER A 94 31.44 6.91 5.05
C SER A 94 30.58 8.17 4.96
N PHE A 95 31.08 9.27 5.52
CA PHE A 95 30.38 10.53 5.74
C PHE A 95 31.26 11.72 5.32
N ASP A 96 30.62 12.83 4.97
CA ASP A 96 31.22 14.16 4.86
C ASP A 96 30.36 15.13 5.68
N ASP A 97 30.87 15.50 6.85
CA ASP A 97 30.14 16.17 7.93
C ASP A 97 28.85 15.41 8.34
N GLU A 98 27.67 15.89 7.94
CA GLU A 98 26.36 15.27 8.25
C GLU A 98 25.80 14.40 7.11
N GLN A 99 26.42 14.42 5.92
CA GLN A 99 25.87 13.73 4.75
C GLN A 99 26.66 12.47 4.40
N LEU A 100 25.95 11.43 3.96
CA LEU A 100 26.59 10.22 3.42
C LEU A 100 27.36 10.55 2.14
N LYS A 101 28.64 10.17 2.09
CA LYS A 101 29.52 10.39 0.94
C LYS A 101 30.50 9.23 0.78
N GLY A 102 30.65 8.74 -0.44
CA GLY A 102 31.52 7.61 -0.75
C GLY A 102 30.83 6.25 -0.53
N ILE A 103 31.63 5.21 -0.29
CA ILE A 103 31.14 3.83 -0.18
C ILE A 103 30.80 3.52 1.28
N SER A 104 29.59 3.00 1.49
CA SER A 104 29.18 2.35 2.74
C SER A 104 28.93 0.86 2.48
N THR A 105 29.37 0.01 3.38
CA THR A 105 29.25 -1.45 3.30
C THR A 105 28.32 -1.96 4.38
N TYR A 106 27.39 -2.85 4.04
CA TYR A 106 26.46 -3.49 4.96
C TYR A 106 26.67 -5.00 4.92
N TYR A 107 26.68 -5.64 6.08
CA TYR A 107 26.90 -7.07 6.24
C TYR A 107 25.62 -7.71 6.79
N ALA A 108 24.98 -8.56 5.99
CA ALA A 108 23.76 -9.26 6.37
C ALA A 108 24.01 -10.76 6.50
N LYS A 109 23.54 -11.36 7.61
CA LYS A 109 23.48 -12.83 7.73
C LYS A 109 22.33 -13.36 6.87
N SER A 110 22.58 -14.43 6.11
CA SER A 110 21.55 -15.12 5.33
C SER A 110 20.38 -15.55 6.23
N LYS A 111 19.14 -15.48 5.71
CA LYS A 111 17.89 -15.83 6.42
C LYS A 111 17.90 -17.24 7.02
N ASP A 112 18.73 -18.13 6.49
CA ASP A 112 18.85 -19.52 6.93
C ASP A 112 19.82 -19.69 8.14
N LYS A 113 20.29 -18.57 8.73
CA LYS A 113 21.27 -18.52 9.85
C LYS A 113 22.61 -19.24 9.58
N LYS A 114 22.91 -19.60 8.33
CA LYS A 114 24.21 -20.16 7.92
C LYS A 114 25.27 -19.05 7.85
N THR A 115 26.52 -19.42 8.14
CA THR A 115 27.75 -18.60 8.26
C THR A 115 28.12 -17.70 7.09
N THR A 116 27.33 -17.65 6.00
CA THR A 116 27.64 -16.82 4.83
C THR A 116 27.08 -15.41 5.00
N ILE A 117 27.96 -14.41 4.92
CA ILE A 117 27.62 -12.99 4.98
C ILE A 117 27.34 -12.51 3.55
N GLU A 118 26.13 -11.99 3.31
CA GLU A 118 25.82 -11.18 2.12
C GLU A 118 26.35 -9.77 2.37
N VAL A 119 27.13 -9.27 1.41
CA VAL A 119 27.72 -7.93 1.49
C VAL A 119 27.03 -7.04 0.48
N GLU A 120 26.57 -5.88 0.96
CA GLU A 120 25.99 -4.81 0.16
C GLU A 120 26.85 -3.56 0.26
N GLU A 121 27.47 -3.14 -0.84
CA GLU A 121 28.18 -1.86 -0.94
C GLU A 121 27.29 -0.83 -1.62
N VAL A 122 27.13 0.34 -0.99
CA VAL A 122 26.29 1.45 -1.46
C VAL A 122 27.15 2.69 -1.62
N THR A 123 27.16 3.25 -2.82
CA THR A 123 27.87 4.49 -3.16
C THR A 123 26.91 5.68 -3.02
N TYR A 124 27.33 6.68 -2.24
CA TYR A 124 26.61 7.93 -2.03
C TYR A 124 27.37 9.13 -2.62
N GLU A 125 26.64 9.98 -3.34
CA GLU A 125 27.10 11.28 -3.81
C GLU A 125 26.08 12.35 -3.37
N ASN A 126 26.54 13.37 -2.64
CA ASN A 126 25.70 14.44 -2.08
C ASN A 126 24.48 13.90 -1.30
N GLY A 127 24.71 12.89 -0.46
CA GLY A 127 23.67 12.23 0.34
C GLY A 127 22.70 11.34 -0.45
N LYS A 128 22.88 11.16 -1.77
CA LYS A 128 22.01 10.33 -2.63
C LYS A 128 22.73 9.08 -3.10
N VAL A 129 22.01 7.96 -3.16
CA VAL A 129 22.53 6.70 -3.69
C VAL A 129 22.72 6.81 -5.21
N THR A 130 23.91 6.45 -5.70
CA THR A 130 24.23 6.40 -7.13
C THR A 130 24.47 4.97 -7.62
N LYS A 131 25.00 4.10 -6.75
CA LYS A 131 25.30 2.70 -7.07
C LYS A 131 25.13 1.78 -5.86
N THR A 132 24.71 0.55 -6.10
CA THR A 132 24.72 -0.54 -5.10
C THR A 132 25.32 -1.80 -5.70
N ILE A 133 26.17 -2.52 -4.98
CA ILE A 133 26.77 -3.80 -5.39
C ILE A 133 26.41 -4.84 -4.32
N ARG A 134 25.93 -6.01 -4.74
CA ARG A 134 25.61 -7.12 -3.83
C ARG A 134 26.32 -8.40 -4.23
N PHE A 135 27.00 -9.03 -3.28
CA PHE A 135 27.82 -10.22 -3.50
C PHE A 135 27.95 -11.11 -2.24
N GLN A 136 28.49 -12.32 -2.43
CA GLN A 136 28.88 -13.22 -1.35
C GLN A 136 30.31 -13.71 -1.61
N GLY A 137 31.21 -13.53 -0.63
CA GLY A 137 32.62 -13.86 -0.78
C GLY A 137 33.38 -12.79 -1.57
N ASP A 138 33.96 -13.16 -2.70
CA ASP A 138 34.74 -12.24 -3.54
C ASP A 138 33.82 -11.33 -4.39
N LYS A 139 33.99 -10.01 -4.23
CA LYS A 139 33.26 -8.99 -5.01
C LYS A 139 33.56 -9.04 -6.50
N ASN A 140 34.64 -9.69 -6.93
CA ASN A 140 34.99 -9.83 -8.34
C ASN A 140 34.45 -11.12 -8.97
N ASP A 141 33.83 -12.02 -8.18
CA ASP A 141 33.21 -13.24 -8.67
C ASP A 141 31.72 -13.00 -9.05
N ILE A 142 30.78 -13.66 -8.36
CA ILE A 142 29.35 -13.54 -8.64
C ILE A 142 28.77 -12.36 -7.85
N ARG A 143 28.24 -11.37 -8.57
CA ARG A 143 27.59 -10.18 -8.00
C ARG A 143 26.50 -9.64 -8.90
N TYR A 144 25.78 -8.66 -8.39
CA TYR A 144 24.94 -7.79 -9.21
C TYR A 144 25.01 -6.34 -8.72
N GLU A 145 24.81 -5.43 -9.65
CA GLU A 145 25.01 -4.00 -9.47
C GLU A 145 23.72 -3.25 -9.84
N TYR A 146 23.31 -2.30 -9.02
CA TYR A 146 22.24 -1.34 -9.30
C TYR A 146 22.85 0.04 -9.51
N TYR A 147 22.29 0.79 -10.46
CA TYR A 147 22.62 2.18 -10.71
C TYR A 147 21.38 3.03 -10.54
N TYR A 148 21.55 4.21 -9.95
CA TYR A 148 20.46 5.10 -9.59
C TYR A 148 20.68 6.49 -10.16
N ASN A 149 19.59 7.13 -10.59
CA ASN A 149 19.54 8.54 -10.97
C ASN A 149 18.31 9.19 -10.32
N LYS A 150 18.51 10.31 -9.60
CA LYS A 150 17.44 11.02 -8.86
C LYS A 150 16.58 10.09 -7.98
N GLY A 151 17.19 9.06 -7.38
CA GLY A 151 16.53 8.09 -6.51
C GLY A 151 15.76 6.96 -7.23
N ARG A 152 15.78 6.90 -8.56
CA ARG A 152 15.20 5.81 -9.36
C ARG A 152 16.29 4.91 -9.91
N THR A 153 16.09 3.59 -9.87
CA THR A 153 16.99 2.63 -10.53
C THR A 153 16.91 2.83 -12.04
N THR A 154 18.05 3.03 -12.69
CA THR A 154 18.15 3.22 -14.14
C THR A 154 18.71 1.99 -14.85
N LYS A 155 19.53 1.20 -14.16
CA LYS A 155 20.22 0.05 -14.75
C LYS A 155 20.58 -0.97 -13.68
N GLU A 156 20.45 -2.25 -14.01
CA GLU A 156 21.04 -3.34 -13.24
C GLU A 156 21.99 -4.14 -14.12
N ILE A 157 23.12 -4.57 -13.57
CA ILE A 157 24.10 -5.43 -14.24
C ILE A 157 24.33 -6.69 -13.41
N TYR A 158 24.39 -7.83 -14.09
CA TYR A 158 24.44 -9.15 -13.48
C TYR A 158 25.69 -9.90 -13.90
N TYR A 159 26.40 -10.48 -12.94
CA TYR A 159 27.67 -11.17 -13.14
C TYR A 159 27.60 -12.64 -12.71
N GLY A 160 28.27 -13.51 -13.46
CA GLY A 160 28.48 -14.92 -13.16
C GLY A 160 29.88 -15.16 -12.61
N LYS A 161 30.33 -16.42 -12.62
CA LYS A 161 31.67 -16.79 -12.13
C LYS A 161 32.77 -15.96 -12.80
N LYS A 162 33.83 -15.64 -12.06
CA LYS A 162 34.97 -14.82 -12.47
C LYS A 162 34.57 -13.43 -13.00
N GLY A 163 33.45 -12.87 -12.52
CA GLY A 163 33.00 -11.55 -12.92
C GLY A 163 32.51 -11.46 -14.38
N LYS A 164 32.15 -12.59 -15.01
CA LYS A 164 31.61 -12.59 -16.38
C LYS A 164 30.24 -11.92 -16.40
N LYS A 165 30.05 -10.85 -17.18
CA LYS A 165 28.73 -10.24 -17.39
C LYS A 165 27.78 -11.23 -18.07
N ILE A 166 26.63 -11.51 -17.45
CA ILE A 166 25.63 -12.48 -17.92
C ILE A 166 24.24 -11.88 -18.09
N GLY A 167 24.03 -10.64 -17.64
CA GLY A 167 22.78 -9.93 -17.85
C GLY A 167 22.92 -8.44 -17.60
N GLN A 168 22.00 -7.67 -18.19
CA GLN A 168 21.80 -6.26 -17.95
C GLN A 168 20.35 -5.93 -18.26
N ILE A 169 19.72 -5.14 -17.41
CA ILE A 169 18.38 -4.60 -17.64
C ILE A 169 18.39 -3.08 -17.44
N ILE A 170 17.74 -2.36 -18.34
CA ILE A 170 17.66 -0.89 -18.30
C ILE A 170 16.21 -0.51 -17.95
N TYR A 171 16.08 0.55 -17.15
CA TYR A 171 14.81 1.15 -16.75
C TYR A 171 14.70 2.54 -17.38
N ASP A 172 13.60 2.81 -18.08
CA ASP A 172 13.29 4.13 -18.61
C ASP A 172 12.46 4.99 -17.62
N LYS A 173 12.16 6.25 -17.99
CA LYS A 173 11.35 7.18 -17.16
C LYS A 173 9.93 6.64 -16.86
N ARG A 174 9.42 5.70 -17.68
CA ARG A 174 8.06 5.13 -17.64
C ARG A 174 8.00 3.77 -16.93
N GLY A 175 9.15 3.19 -16.56
CA GLY A 175 9.25 1.92 -15.85
C GLY A 175 9.29 0.68 -16.73
N TYR A 176 9.41 0.83 -18.06
CA TYR A 176 9.62 -0.29 -18.96
C TYR A 176 11.01 -0.89 -18.75
N ARG A 177 11.10 -2.22 -18.92
CA ARG A 177 12.31 -3.00 -18.67
C ARG A 177 12.69 -3.75 -19.93
N ASP A 178 13.90 -3.51 -20.43
CA ASP A 178 14.46 -4.24 -21.57
C ASP A 178 15.82 -4.86 -21.21
N GLY A 179 16.03 -6.10 -21.66
CA GLY A 179 17.29 -6.84 -21.49
C GLY A 179 17.16 -8.09 -20.63
N LYS A 180 18.28 -8.55 -20.06
CA LYS A 180 18.40 -9.83 -19.33
C LYS A 180 18.52 -9.60 -17.83
N LYS A 181 17.52 -10.05 -17.08
CA LYS A 181 17.51 -10.08 -15.63
C LYS A 181 17.99 -11.43 -15.11
N VAL A 182 18.85 -11.43 -14.09
CA VAL A 182 19.35 -12.67 -13.47
C VAL A 182 18.86 -12.77 -12.04
N SER A 183 18.42 -13.96 -11.65
CA SER A 183 18.17 -14.32 -10.25
C SER A 183 19.23 -15.30 -9.79
N TYR A 184 19.63 -15.20 -8.53
CA TYR A 184 20.63 -16.07 -7.91
C TYR A 184 20.02 -16.96 -6.82
N TYR A 185 20.58 -18.15 -6.64
CA TYR A 185 20.59 -18.83 -5.34
C TYR A 185 21.57 -18.10 -4.43
N TYR A 186 21.38 -18.19 -3.12
CA TYR A 186 22.29 -17.68 -2.10
C TYR A 186 22.84 -18.85 -1.27
N SER A 187 23.99 -18.64 -0.63
CA SER A 187 24.68 -19.60 0.23
C SER A 187 25.03 -20.94 -0.46
N PRO A 188 25.98 -20.94 -1.41
CA PRO A 188 26.68 -19.78 -2.01
C PRO A 188 25.91 -19.18 -3.19
N MET A 189 26.31 -17.98 -3.64
CA MET A 189 25.72 -17.35 -4.84
C MET A 189 25.93 -18.20 -6.09
N ARG A 190 24.84 -18.55 -6.79
CA ARG A 190 24.85 -19.32 -8.06
C ARG A 190 23.70 -18.84 -8.95
N VAL A 191 23.87 -18.86 -10.27
CA VAL A 191 22.77 -18.48 -11.19
C VAL A 191 21.58 -19.43 -10.99
N LYS A 192 20.39 -18.87 -10.76
CA LYS A 192 19.13 -19.59 -10.59
C LYS A 192 18.27 -19.52 -11.84
N SER A 193 18.20 -18.33 -12.44
CA SER A 193 17.51 -18.11 -13.70
C SER A 193 17.99 -16.86 -14.41
N ILE A 194 17.86 -16.84 -15.73
CA ILE A 194 18.07 -15.68 -16.60
C ILE A 194 16.77 -15.46 -17.37
N THR A 195 16.16 -14.30 -17.19
CA THR A 195 14.91 -13.90 -17.86
C THR A 195 15.17 -12.74 -18.81
N GLU A 196 14.79 -12.90 -20.07
CA GLU A 196 14.86 -11.87 -21.10
C GLU A 196 13.53 -11.09 -21.14
N TYR A 197 13.61 -9.77 -21.12
CA TYR A 197 12.50 -8.83 -21.17
C TYR A 197 12.57 -7.99 -22.44
N GLU A 198 11.42 -7.82 -23.09
CA GLU A 198 11.22 -6.88 -24.20
C GLU A 198 9.91 -6.10 -23.95
N ARG A 199 9.98 -4.77 -24.04
CA ARG A 199 8.92 -3.80 -23.71
C ARG A 199 8.29 -4.06 -22.34
N GLY A 200 9.10 -4.44 -21.35
CA GLY A 200 8.67 -4.77 -19.99
C GLY A 200 8.06 -6.16 -19.81
N ASN A 201 7.88 -6.95 -20.87
CA ASN A 201 7.30 -8.29 -20.79
C ASN A 201 8.37 -9.39 -20.82
N PRO A 202 8.30 -10.42 -19.95
CA PRO A 202 9.25 -11.53 -19.98
C PRO A 202 8.98 -12.43 -21.20
N ILE A 203 9.93 -12.49 -22.14
CA ILE A 203 9.82 -13.25 -23.40
C ILE A 203 10.35 -14.69 -23.25
N LEU A 204 11.36 -14.87 -22.39
CA LEU A 204 12.05 -16.14 -22.18
C LEU A 204 12.63 -16.21 -20.77
N THR A 205 12.56 -17.39 -20.13
CA THR A 205 13.30 -17.65 -18.88
C THR A 205 14.05 -18.98 -18.97
N GLN A 206 15.36 -18.91 -18.81
CA GLN A 206 16.24 -20.05 -18.65
C GLN A 206 16.49 -20.31 -17.17
N TYR A 207 16.29 -21.54 -16.71
CA TYR A 207 16.49 -21.95 -15.33
C TYR A 207 17.73 -22.84 -15.18
N PHE A 208 18.31 -22.82 -13.97
CA PHE A 208 19.49 -23.61 -13.63
C PHE A 208 19.30 -24.38 -12.32
N TYR A 209 19.93 -25.54 -12.21
CA TYR A 209 20.12 -26.27 -10.97
C TYR A 209 21.20 -25.62 -10.11
N ARG A 210 21.29 -25.99 -8.82
CA ARG A 210 22.31 -25.45 -7.91
C ARG A 210 23.75 -25.81 -8.33
N ASN A 211 23.93 -26.93 -9.03
CA ASN A 211 25.21 -27.34 -9.61
C ASN A 211 25.60 -26.57 -10.89
N GLY A 212 24.71 -25.71 -11.41
CA GLY A 212 24.94 -24.90 -12.62
C GLY A 212 24.45 -25.55 -13.92
N VAL A 213 23.99 -26.80 -13.89
CA VAL A 213 23.38 -27.45 -15.06
C VAL A 213 22.09 -26.74 -15.45
N THR A 214 21.87 -26.58 -16.75
CA THR A 214 20.68 -25.91 -17.29
C THR A 214 19.45 -26.80 -17.20
N ARG A 215 18.33 -26.29 -16.67
CA ARG A 215 17.04 -27.01 -16.59
C ARG A 215 16.27 -27.01 -17.90
N ASN A 216 16.35 -25.91 -18.64
CA ASN A 216 15.65 -25.73 -19.90
C ASN A 216 16.47 -24.83 -20.85
N ARG A 217 16.45 -25.13 -22.15
CA ARG A 217 17.06 -24.30 -23.20
C ARG A 217 16.02 -24.04 -24.26
N PHE A 218 15.81 -22.77 -24.61
CA PHE A 218 14.90 -22.37 -25.68
C PHE A 218 15.70 -21.97 -26.91
N ASP A 219 15.38 -22.59 -28.03
CA ASP A 219 15.86 -22.22 -29.35
C ASP A 219 14.82 -21.32 -30.03
N LYS A 220 15.22 -20.08 -30.32
CA LYS A 220 14.34 -19.07 -30.95
C LYS A 220 14.02 -19.41 -32.41
N ASN A 221 14.90 -20.12 -33.12
CA ASN A 221 14.73 -20.42 -34.54
C ASN A 221 13.69 -21.52 -34.76
N THR A 222 13.73 -22.55 -33.91
CA THR A 222 12.80 -23.69 -33.97
C THR A 222 11.62 -23.55 -33.03
N LEU A 223 11.57 -22.47 -32.23
CA LEU A 223 10.61 -22.24 -31.13
C LEU A 223 10.50 -23.44 -30.19
N THR A 224 11.62 -24.11 -29.92
CA THR A 224 11.65 -25.36 -29.14
C THR A 224 12.32 -25.16 -27.79
N GLU A 225 11.67 -25.63 -26.72
CA GLU A 225 12.25 -25.68 -25.38
C GLU A 225 12.62 -27.12 -25.01
N THR A 226 13.91 -27.36 -24.76
CA THR A 226 14.43 -28.67 -24.32
C THR A 226 14.70 -28.65 -22.82
N PHE A 227 14.30 -29.71 -22.10
CA PHE A 227 14.45 -29.85 -20.66
C PHE A 227 15.51 -30.91 -20.30
N TYR A 228 16.22 -30.68 -19.20
CA TYR A 228 17.29 -31.56 -18.71
C TYR A 228 17.15 -31.83 -17.21
N ASP A 229 17.65 -32.98 -16.76
CA ASP A 229 17.84 -33.25 -15.33
C ASP A 229 19.14 -32.64 -14.78
N GLU A 230 19.41 -32.85 -13.49
CA GLU A 230 20.57 -32.27 -12.83
C GLU A 230 21.90 -32.91 -13.27
N GLN A 231 21.85 -34.09 -13.91
CA GLN A 231 22.96 -34.80 -14.55
C GLN A 231 23.15 -34.40 -16.03
N ASN A 232 22.40 -33.39 -16.51
CA ASN A 232 22.43 -32.89 -17.89
C ASN A 232 21.90 -33.90 -18.94
N ILE A 233 21.09 -34.88 -18.51
CA ILE A 233 20.41 -35.83 -19.41
C ILE A 233 19.12 -35.18 -19.93
N LYS A 234 18.88 -35.31 -21.25
CA LYS A 234 17.70 -34.75 -21.92
C LYS A 234 16.43 -35.49 -21.49
N LEU A 235 15.50 -34.77 -20.87
CA LEU A 235 14.19 -35.29 -20.44
C LEU A 235 13.15 -35.27 -21.58
N GLY A 236 13.21 -34.26 -22.44
CA GLY A 236 12.28 -34.07 -23.55
C GLY A 236 12.26 -32.63 -24.05
N ALA A 237 11.42 -32.34 -25.03
CA ALA A 237 11.28 -31.01 -25.61
C ALA A 237 9.83 -30.70 -25.97
N ILE A 238 9.49 -29.41 -26.01
CA ILE A 238 8.19 -28.88 -26.45
C ILE A 238 8.42 -27.80 -27.51
N GLN A 239 7.81 -27.99 -28.68
CA GLN A 239 7.74 -26.98 -29.71
C GLN A 239 6.56 -26.04 -29.43
N TYR A 240 6.75 -24.75 -29.65
CA TYR A 240 5.72 -23.72 -29.51
C TYR A 240 5.32 -23.15 -30.89
N LYS A 241 4.12 -22.56 -30.95
CA LYS A 241 3.70 -21.64 -32.01
C LYS A 241 3.27 -20.32 -31.40
N TYR A 242 3.38 -19.23 -32.15
CA TYR A 242 2.76 -17.96 -31.77
C TYR A 242 1.28 -17.97 -32.15
N GLU A 243 0.44 -17.45 -31.27
CA GLU A 243 -0.97 -17.21 -31.54
C GLU A 243 -1.12 -15.84 -32.23
N GLU A 244 -1.76 -15.82 -33.40
CA GLU A 244 -1.77 -14.67 -34.34
C GLU A 244 -2.34 -13.38 -33.73
N GLU A 245 -3.35 -13.48 -32.86
CA GLU A 245 -4.02 -12.33 -32.25
C GLU A 245 -3.32 -11.80 -30.99
N SER A 246 -2.63 -12.67 -30.25
CA SER A 246 -2.19 -12.40 -28.88
C SER A 246 -0.67 -12.30 -28.73
N ASN A 247 0.08 -12.74 -29.76
CA ASN A 247 1.54 -12.86 -29.78
C ASN A 247 2.12 -13.67 -28.61
N TYR A 248 1.30 -14.53 -27.98
CA TYR A 248 1.75 -15.46 -26.93
C TYR A 248 2.17 -16.80 -27.52
N LYS A 249 3.19 -17.41 -26.91
CA LYS A 249 3.67 -18.75 -27.27
C LYS A 249 2.77 -19.83 -26.66
N VAL A 250 2.16 -20.65 -27.50
CA VAL A 250 1.33 -21.78 -27.06
C VAL A 250 2.04 -23.12 -27.34
N PRO A 251 2.02 -24.09 -26.39
CA PRO A 251 2.61 -25.41 -26.62
C PRO A 251 1.93 -26.13 -27.79
N TYR A 252 2.71 -26.65 -28.74
CA TYR A 252 2.21 -27.26 -29.97
C TYR A 252 2.48 -28.77 -30.02
N GLU A 253 3.74 -29.20 -29.97
CA GLU A 253 4.12 -30.61 -30.16
C GLU A 253 5.24 -31.03 -29.19
N GLY A 254 5.05 -32.13 -28.47
CA GLY A 254 6.07 -32.70 -27.57
C GLY A 254 5.70 -32.68 -26.08
N LYS A 255 6.70 -32.67 -25.19
CA LYS A 255 6.56 -32.80 -23.73
C LYS A 255 7.08 -31.57 -23.01
N LYS A 256 6.21 -30.94 -22.20
CA LYS A 256 6.55 -29.84 -21.30
C LYS A 256 6.72 -30.35 -19.87
N TYR A 257 7.81 -29.93 -19.22
CA TYR A 257 8.16 -30.31 -17.85
C TYR A 257 8.01 -29.11 -16.91
N LEU A 258 7.36 -29.34 -15.77
CA LEU A 258 7.25 -28.38 -14.67
C LEU A 258 7.87 -28.99 -13.44
N PHE A 259 8.75 -28.26 -12.75
CA PHE A 259 9.47 -28.71 -11.56
C PHE A 259 8.90 -28.09 -10.28
N PHE A 260 9.14 -28.69 -9.12
CA PHE A 260 8.80 -28.08 -7.83
C PHE A 260 9.69 -26.86 -7.54
N PHE A 261 9.09 -25.76 -7.08
CA PHE A 261 9.86 -24.56 -6.73
C PHE A 261 10.83 -24.80 -5.55
N THR A 262 10.40 -25.58 -4.55
CA THR A 262 11.19 -25.88 -3.34
C THR A 262 12.17 -27.04 -3.52
N LYS A 263 11.94 -27.92 -4.51
CA LYS A 263 12.78 -29.06 -4.86
C LYS A 263 12.96 -29.12 -6.38
N PRO A 264 13.79 -28.25 -6.96
CA PRO A 264 13.83 -28.04 -8.42
C PRO A 264 14.35 -29.24 -9.22
N THR A 265 14.91 -30.25 -8.56
CA THR A 265 15.35 -31.54 -9.12
C THR A 265 14.20 -32.50 -9.38
N ILE A 266 13.03 -32.26 -8.77
CA ILE A 266 11.87 -33.14 -8.88
C ILE A 266 10.86 -32.54 -9.85
N VAL A 267 10.50 -33.32 -10.87
CA VAL A 267 9.43 -33.00 -11.81
C VAL A 267 8.09 -33.05 -11.07
N LYS A 268 7.35 -31.96 -11.11
CA LYS A 268 5.99 -31.83 -10.57
C LYS A 268 4.94 -32.30 -11.57
N LYS A 269 5.09 -31.94 -12.85
CA LYS A 269 4.13 -32.25 -13.90
C LYS A 269 4.81 -32.42 -15.26
N ILE A 270 4.41 -33.43 -16.01
CA ILE A 270 4.75 -33.63 -17.42
C ILE A 270 3.46 -33.48 -18.23
N SER A 271 3.46 -32.64 -19.25
CA SER A 271 2.31 -32.42 -20.14
C SER A 271 2.71 -32.73 -21.57
N THR A 272 1.98 -33.62 -22.24
CA THR A 272 2.26 -34.05 -23.62
C THR A 272 1.23 -33.42 -24.57
N TYR A 273 1.73 -32.73 -25.58
CA TYR A 273 0.95 -32.02 -26.59
C TYR A 273 1.13 -32.66 -27.97
N LYS A 274 0.05 -32.67 -28.76
CA LYS A 274 0.05 -33.06 -30.17
C LYS A 274 -0.81 -32.05 -30.94
N LYS A 275 -0.25 -31.42 -31.97
CA LYS A 275 -0.91 -30.38 -32.78
C LYS A 275 -1.65 -29.29 -31.97
N GLY A 276 -1.06 -28.80 -30.88
CA GLY A 276 -1.64 -27.75 -30.01
C GLY A 276 -2.55 -28.26 -28.89
N TYR A 277 -2.94 -29.54 -28.92
CA TYR A 277 -3.85 -30.12 -27.94
C TYR A 277 -3.10 -30.88 -26.86
N LEU A 278 -3.41 -30.59 -25.59
CA LEU A 278 -2.93 -31.39 -24.47
C LEU A 278 -3.56 -32.78 -24.58
N LYS A 279 -2.74 -33.84 -24.68
CA LYS A 279 -3.19 -35.22 -24.81
C LYS A 279 -3.04 -36.03 -23.53
N LYS A 280 -1.93 -35.82 -22.82
CA LYS A 280 -1.64 -36.54 -21.57
C LYS A 280 -1.01 -35.62 -20.55
N ALA A 281 -1.31 -35.82 -19.29
CA ALA A 281 -0.58 -35.19 -18.19
C ALA A 281 -0.26 -36.20 -17.09
N LYS A 282 0.98 -36.15 -16.57
CA LYS A 282 1.43 -36.91 -15.40
C LYS A 282 1.79 -35.95 -14.29
N THR A 283 1.30 -36.17 -13.08
CA THR A 283 1.60 -35.36 -11.90
C THR A 283 2.28 -36.21 -10.84
N PHE A 284 3.30 -35.67 -10.20
CA PHE A 284 4.14 -36.38 -9.23
C PHE A 284 4.13 -35.66 -7.88
N ASN A 285 4.37 -36.41 -6.79
CA ASN A 285 4.54 -35.85 -5.45
C ASN A 285 5.97 -35.32 -5.22
N LYS A 286 6.25 -34.81 -4.02
CA LYS A 286 7.56 -34.23 -3.65
C LYS A 286 8.67 -35.28 -3.47
N GLN A 287 8.37 -36.55 -3.68
CA GLN A 287 9.28 -37.70 -3.70
C GLN A 287 9.53 -38.18 -5.14
N GLY A 288 8.87 -37.60 -6.14
CA GLY A 288 8.99 -38.02 -7.54
C GLY A 288 8.10 -39.21 -7.92
N ILE A 289 7.18 -39.63 -7.05
CA ILE A 289 6.26 -40.74 -7.29
C ILE A 289 5.04 -40.24 -8.07
N LEU A 290 4.59 -41.01 -9.06
CA LEU A 290 3.42 -40.70 -9.88
C LEU A 290 2.14 -40.79 -9.04
N ILE A 291 1.39 -39.69 -8.94
CA ILE A 291 0.14 -39.63 -8.15
C ILE A 291 -1.11 -39.43 -9.01
N LYS A 292 -0.94 -39.01 -10.27
CA LYS A 292 -2.07 -38.77 -11.18
C LYS A 292 -1.65 -38.87 -12.64
N LYS A 293 -2.44 -39.57 -13.44
CA LYS A 293 -2.38 -39.57 -14.91
C LYS A 293 -3.71 -39.06 -15.48
N GLU A 294 -3.64 -38.16 -16.45
CA GLU A 294 -4.80 -37.59 -17.13
C GLU A 294 -4.65 -37.78 -18.64
N GLU A 295 -5.73 -38.16 -19.32
CA GLU A 295 -5.82 -38.29 -20.76
C GLU A 295 -6.96 -37.42 -21.31
N PHE A 296 -6.73 -36.80 -22.46
CA PHE A 296 -7.59 -35.77 -23.04
C PHE A 296 -7.83 -36.04 -24.53
N GLY A 297 -9.06 -35.78 -24.99
CA GLY A 297 -9.46 -35.85 -26.39
C GLY A 297 -8.97 -34.66 -27.23
N ASP A 298 -9.47 -34.53 -28.46
CA ASP A 298 -9.06 -33.44 -29.37
C ASP A 298 -9.46 -32.04 -28.88
N LYS A 299 -10.60 -31.88 -28.20
CA LYS A 299 -11.06 -30.56 -27.70
C LYS A 299 -10.67 -30.25 -26.24
N ARG A 300 -9.55 -30.81 -25.73
CA ARG A 300 -9.14 -30.76 -24.29
C ARG A 300 -10.17 -31.36 -23.31
N ASN A 301 -11.18 -32.06 -23.80
CA ASN A 301 -12.13 -32.76 -22.96
C ASN A 301 -11.40 -33.89 -22.24
N LEU A 302 -11.49 -33.90 -20.91
CA LEU A 302 -10.93 -34.97 -20.09
C LEU A 302 -11.63 -36.29 -20.44
N VAL A 303 -10.86 -37.30 -20.82
CA VAL A 303 -11.35 -38.64 -21.19
C VAL A 303 -11.11 -39.61 -20.05
N LYS A 304 -9.94 -39.54 -19.41
CA LYS A 304 -9.55 -40.50 -18.36
C LYS A 304 -8.68 -39.86 -17.29
N ILE A 305 -8.92 -40.21 -16.03
CA ILE A 305 -8.03 -39.97 -14.90
C ILE A 305 -7.70 -41.29 -14.24
N ILE A 306 -6.43 -41.53 -13.98
CA ILE A 306 -5.96 -42.57 -13.08
C ILE A 306 -5.35 -41.89 -11.86
N SER A 307 -5.88 -42.21 -10.68
CA SER A 307 -5.41 -41.74 -9.38
C SER A 307 -4.51 -42.80 -8.75
N TYR A 308 -3.40 -42.36 -8.17
CA TYR A 308 -2.51 -43.21 -7.38
C TYR A 308 -2.36 -42.64 -5.96
N ASP A 309 -2.02 -43.50 -5.00
CA ASP A 309 -1.65 -43.06 -3.66
C ASP A 309 -0.24 -42.43 -3.63
N ASP A 310 0.25 -42.09 -2.43
CA ASP A 310 1.56 -41.44 -2.30
C ASP A 310 2.74 -42.42 -2.46
N GLN A 311 2.47 -43.73 -2.56
CA GLN A 311 3.43 -44.80 -2.84
C GLN A 311 3.38 -45.26 -4.31
N GLY A 312 2.44 -44.76 -5.11
CA GLY A 312 2.30 -45.09 -6.52
C GLY A 312 1.35 -46.26 -6.79
N THR A 313 0.60 -46.73 -5.79
CA THR A 313 -0.44 -47.76 -5.97
C THR A 313 -1.67 -47.13 -6.62
N GLN A 314 -2.24 -47.78 -7.64
CA GLN A 314 -3.47 -47.29 -8.29
C GLN A 314 -4.66 -47.40 -7.33
N ILE A 315 -5.39 -46.30 -7.14
CA ILE A 315 -6.53 -46.21 -6.20
C ILE A 315 -7.85 -45.79 -6.87
N GLY A 316 -7.85 -45.41 -8.14
CA GLY A 316 -9.08 -45.08 -8.84
C GLY A 316 -8.86 -44.80 -10.32
N VAL A 317 -9.88 -45.12 -11.11
CA VAL A 317 -9.97 -44.79 -12.54
C VAL A 317 -11.32 -44.12 -12.77
N LEU A 318 -11.29 -42.92 -13.34
CA LEU A 318 -12.46 -42.19 -13.82
C LEU A 318 -12.34 -42.06 -15.34
N GLU A 319 -13.35 -42.47 -16.07
CA GLU A 319 -13.37 -42.48 -17.52
C GLU A 319 -14.67 -41.89 -18.05
N LYS A 320 -14.61 -41.33 -19.26
CA LYS A 320 -15.77 -40.81 -19.96
C LYS A 320 -16.27 -41.86 -20.96
N ILE A 321 -17.37 -42.53 -20.63
CA ILE A 321 -18.00 -43.59 -21.43
C ILE A 321 -19.35 -43.06 -21.93
N ASN A 322 -19.59 -43.08 -23.25
CA ASN A 322 -20.82 -42.54 -23.87
C ASN A 322 -21.16 -41.12 -23.40
N ASP A 323 -20.14 -40.26 -23.41
CA ASP A 323 -20.19 -38.90 -22.90
C ASP A 323 -20.46 -38.69 -21.39
N LYS A 324 -20.56 -39.78 -20.62
CA LYS A 324 -20.83 -39.75 -19.18
C LYS A 324 -19.61 -40.15 -18.36
N LEU A 325 -19.42 -39.50 -17.22
CA LEU A 325 -18.35 -39.85 -16.28
C LEU A 325 -18.71 -41.15 -15.53
N GLU A 326 -17.78 -42.10 -15.53
CA GLU A 326 -17.91 -43.42 -14.90
C GLU A 326 -16.65 -43.77 -14.10
N GLY A 327 -16.83 -44.30 -12.88
CA GLY A 327 -15.75 -44.77 -12.04
C GLY A 327 -15.33 -43.79 -10.94
N ARG A 328 -14.12 -43.96 -10.40
CA ARG A 328 -13.67 -43.34 -9.15
C ARG A 328 -12.46 -42.43 -9.36
N VAL A 329 -12.47 -41.24 -8.76
CA VAL A 329 -11.33 -40.31 -8.74
C VAL A 329 -11.02 -39.81 -7.34
N VAL A 330 -9.73 -39.82 -7.00
CA VAL A 330 -9.22 -39.20 -5.76
C VAL A 330 -8.60 -37.86 -6.09
N LYS A 331 -9.17 -36.79 -5.54
CA LYS A 331 -8.67 -35.40 -5.67
C LYS A 331 -7.91 -35.00 -4.40
N LYS A 332 -6.61 -34.69 -4.54
CA LYS A 332 -5.78 -34.12 -3.48
C LYS A 332 -5.32 -32.71 -3.84
N LYS A 333 -5.54 -31.71 -2.97
CA LYS A 333 -5.03 -30.34 -3.16
C LYS A 333 -4.79 -29.64 -1.82
N GLY A 334 -3.52 -29.33 -1.54
CA GLY A 334 -3.12 -28.54 -0.36
C GLY A 334 -3.59 -29.15 0.96
N GLY A 335 -3.43 -30.47 1.13
CA GLY A 335 -3.88 -31.22 2.31
C GLY A 335 -5.34 -31.69 2.28
N ASN A 336 -6.18 -31.10 1.42
CA ASN A 336 -7.56 -31.57 1.25
C ASN A 336 -7.59 -32.82 0.37
N LYS A 337 -8.34 -33.83 0.80
CA LYS A 337 -8.59 -35.07 0.06
C LYS A 337 -10.11 -35.22 -0.16
N LYS A 338 -10.50 -35.60 -1.37
CA LYS A 338 -11.86 -36.03 -1.70
C LYS A 338 -11.81 -37.28 -2.56
N ASP A 339 -12.67 -38.24 -2.25
CA ASP A 339 -12.92 -39.44 -3.03
C ASP A 339 -14.29 -39.31 -3.69
N ILE A 340 -14.39 -39.57 -4.99
CA ILE A 340 -15.62 -39.32 -5.76
C ILE A 340 -15.85 -40.49 -6.70
N THR A 341 -17.00 -41.15 -6.56
CA THR A 341 -17.48 -42.20 -7.45
C THR A 341 -18.61 -41.67 -8.32
N TYR A 342 -18.44 -41.76 -9.63
CA TYR A 342 -19.43 -41.41 -10.63
C TYR A 342 -20.11 -42.66 -11.19
N LYS A 343 -21.43 -42.56 -11.40
CA LYS A 343 -22.22 -43.50 -12.19
C LYS A 343 -23.13 -42.71 -13.12
N SER A 344 -23.05 -42.98 -14.42
CA SER A 344 -23.83 -42.31 -15.47
C SER A 344 -23.74 -40.79 -15.41
N GLY A 345 -22.53 -40.26 -15.17
CA GLY A 345 -22.27 -38.83 -15.13
C GLY A 345 -22.65 -38.14 -13.81
N ILE A 346 -23.21 -38.87 -12.84
CA ILE A 346 -23.65 -38.35 -11.53
C ILE A 346 -22.69 -38.84 -10.45
N ALA A 347 -22.24 -37.94 -9.57
CA ALA A 347 -21.44 -38.30 -8.40
C ALA A 347 -22.32 -38.97 -7.32
N GLN A 348 -22.41 -40.30 -7.35
CA GLN A 348 -23.25 -41.11 -6.47
C GLN A 348 -22.69 -41.23 -5.05
N GLU A 349 -21.36 -41.21 -4.92
CA GLU A 349 -20.69 -41.28 -3.62
C GLU A 349 -19.53 -40.30 -3.55
N VAL A 350 -19.46 -39.52 -2.47
CA VAL A 350 -18.35 -38.58 -2.21
C VAL A 350 -17.92 -38.65 -0.76
N VAL A 351 -16.63 -38.92 -0.52
CA VAL A 351 -16.03 -38.86 0.81
C VAL A 351 -15.05 -37.70 0.86
N GLU A 352 -15.33 -36.72 1.69
CA GLU A 352 -14.44 -35.60 1.98
C GLU A 352 -13.82 -35.76 3.37
N TYR A 353 -12.52 -35.47 3.46
CA TYR A 353 -11.75 -35.65 4.69
C TYR A 353 -11.38 -34.30 5.31
N TYR A 354 -11.08 -34.33 6.61
CA TYR A 354 -10.40 -33.23 7.27
C TYR A 354 -8.99 -33.05 6.68
N LYS A 355 -8.57 -31.79 6.53
CA LYS A 355 -7.31 -31.43 5.87
C LYS A 355 -6.14 -32.07 6.61
N ASP A 356 -5.24 -32.69 5.86
CA ASP A 356 -4.04 -33.37 6.37
C ASP A 356 -4.34 -34.52 7.36
N THR A 357 -5.53 -35.13 7.27
CA THR A 357 -5.94 -36.28 8.10
C THR A 357 -6.62 -37.38 7.29
N THR A 358 -6.90 -38.51 7.95
CA THR A 358 -7.75 -39.60 7.43
C THR A 358 -9.18 -39.55 7.97
N SER A 359 -9.51 -38.62 8.88
CA SER A 359 -10.85 -38.47 9.44
C SER A 359 -11.84 -37.96 8.38
N VAL A 360 -12.98 -38.62 8.27
CA VAL A 360 -14.06 -38.22 7.36
C VAL A 360 -14.75 -36.97 7.91
N PHE A 361 -14.95 -35.97 7.05
CA PHE A 361 -15.73 -34.77 7.35
C PHE A 361 -17.16 -34.90 6.83
N SER A 362 -17.31 -35.36 5.59
CA SER A 362 -18.63 -35.58 4.99
C SER A 362 -18.64 -36.77 4.06
N HIS A 363 -19.73 -37.52 4.08
CA HIS A 363 -19.97 -38.67 3.20
C HIS A 363 -21.32 -38.51 2.52
N LEU A 364 -21.28 -38.23 1.22
CA LEU A 364 -22.44 -38.26 0.33
C LEU A 364 -22.65 -39.68 -0.17
N LYS A 365 -23.85 -40.21 0.01
CA LYS A 365 -24.31 -41.48 -0.56
C LYS A 365 -25.83 -41.44 -0.66
N ASP A 366 -26.41 -42.01 -1.72
CA ASP A 366 -27.86 -42.10 -1.90
C ASP A 366 -28.59 -40.74 -1.81
N SER A 367 -27.98 -39.69 -2.36
CA SER A 367 -28.47 -38.30 -2.32
C SER A 367 -28.58 -37.68 -0.91
N GLU A 368 -27.89 -38.24 0.07
CA GLU A 368 -27.78 -37.70 1.43
C GLU A 368 -26.30 -37.51 1.81
N ILE A 369 -25.97 -36.37 2.41
CA ILE A 369 -24.65 -36.09 2.98
C ILE A 369 -24.73 -36.25 4.49
N THR A 370 -23.95 -37.16 5.06
CA THR A 370 -23.72 -37.23 6.52
C THR A 370 -22.44 -36.49 6.88
N TYR A 371 -22.51 -35.60 7.86
CA TYR A 371 -21.38 -34.84 8.38
C TYR A 371 -20.89 -35.43 9.71
N TYR A 372 -19.58 -35.38 9.91
CA TYR A 372 -18.91 -35.88 11.10
C TYR A 372 -17.95 -34.83 11.65
N ASP A 373 -17.76 -34.81 12.96
CA ASP A 373 -16.66 -34.07 13.58
C ASP A 373 -15.33 -34.81 13.41
N ILE A 374 -14.23 -34.18 13.83
CA ILE A 374 -12.88 -34.75 13.64
C ILE A 374 -12.66 -36.05 14.43
N SER A 375 -13.45 -36.30 15.48
CA SER A 375 -13.44 -37.54 16.26
C SER A 375 -14.28 -38.66 15.63
N GLY A 376 -15.05 -38.34 14.58
CA GLY A 376 -15.96 -39.28 13.91
C GLY A 376 -17.38 -39.28 14.45
N LYS A 377 -17.72 -38.37 15.37
CA LYS A 377 -19.11 -38.25 15.87
C LYS A 377 -19.98 -37.60 14.80
N LYS A 378 -21.17 -38.16 14.57
CA LYS A 378 -22.16 -37.61 13.63
C LYS A 378 -22.62 -36.22 14.09
N LEU A 379 -22.55 -35.24 13.18
CA LEU A 379 -22.99 -33.86 13.37
C LEU A 379 -24.41 -33.63 12.84
N GLY A 380 -24.74 -34.23 11.69
CA GLY A 380 -26.04 -34.06 11.05
C GLY A 380 -26.05 -34.58 9.62
N LYS A 381 -27.19 -34.43 8.95
CA LYS A 381 -27.46 -34.91 7.59
C LYS A 381 -28.04 -33.81 6.72
N LEU A 382 -27.77 -33.88 5.42
CA LEU A 382 -28.32 -32.99 4.39
C LEU A 382 -28.77 -33.80 3.18
N ARG A 383 -30.06 -33.78 2.87
CA ARG A 383 -30.59 -34.30 1.61
C ARG A 383 -30.29 -33.32 0.49
N VAL A 384 -29.86 -33.84 -0.65
CA VAL A 384 -29.44 -33.04 -1.79
C VAL A 384 -30.05 -33.54 -3.09
N LYS A 385 -30.21 -32.64 -4.06
CA LYS A 385 -30.48 -33.01 -5.46
C LYS A 385 -29.17 -33.20 -6.19
N LEU A 386 -29.02 -34.37 -6.84
CA LEU A 386 -27.90 -34.66 -7.72
C LEU A 386 -28.27 -34.40 -9.18
N LYS A 387 -27.33 -33.86 -9.94
CA LYS A 387 -27.41 -33.68 -11.40
C LYS A 387 -26.15 -34.21 -12.06
N GLU A 388 -26.26 -34.52 -13.35
CA GLU A 388 -25.14 -34.88 -14.21
C GLU A 388 -24.08 -33.77 -14.27
N GLY A 389 -22.81 -34.16 -14.28
CA GLY A 389 -21.66 -33.25 -14.37
C GLY A 389 -20.69 -33.40 -13.20
N TYR A 390 -19.67 -32.55 -13.18
CA TYR A 390 -18.64 -32.61 -12.14
C TYR A 390 -19.17 -32.20 -10.76
N TYR A 391 -18.91 -33.02 -9.76
CA TYR A 391 -19.13 -32.68 -8.36
C TYR A 391 -18.36 -31.41 -7.97
N ASN A 392 -19.07 -30.44 -7.43
CA ASN A 392 -18.51 -29.21 -6.89
C ASN A 392 -19.13 -28.93 -5.53
N SER A 393 -18.36 -29.02 -4.44
CA SER A 393 -18.90 -28.74 -3.09
C SER A 393 -19.40 -27.30 -2.92
N ARG A 394 -18.94 -26.34 -3.73
CA ARG A 394 -19.48 -24.97 -3.73
C ARG A 394 -20.91 -24.89 -4.27
N ALA A 395 -21.38 -25.92 -4.96
CA ALA A 395 -22.77 -26.05 -5.38
C ALA A 395 -23.74 -25.91 -4.19
N LEU A 396 -23.32 -26.37 -3.01
CA LEU A 396 -24.10 -26.30 -1.78
C LEU A 396 -24.31 -24.85 -1.31
N GLU A 397 -23.43 -23.93 -1.71
CA GLU A 397 -23.52 -22.50 -1.38
C GLU A 397 -24.24 -21.70 -2.48
N THR A 398 -24.07 -22.08 -3.75
CA THR A 398 -24.47 -21.24 -4.89
C THR A 398 -25.67 -21.76 -5.69
N GLY A 399 -26.06 -23.03 -5.53
CA GLY A 399 -27.16 -23.67 -6.27
C GLY A 399 -26.92 -23.93 -7.76
N TYR A 400 -25.87 -23.35 -8.38
CA TYR A 400 -25.61 -23.46 -9.82
C TYR A 400 -25.06 -24.82 -10.27
N TYR A 401 -24.53 -25.63 -9.35
CA TYR A 401 -23.87 -26.90 -9.65
C TYR A 401 -24.53 -28.05 -8.86
N SER A 402 -24.01 -29.27 -9.01
CA SER A 402 -24.41 -30.45 -8.23
C SER A 402 -23.38 -30.72 -7.13
N PRO A 403 -23.78 -30.98 -5.87
CA PRO A 403 -25.15 -31.15 -5.35
C PRO A 403 -25.85 -29.84 -4.91
N THR A 404 -27.18 -29.81 -4.94
CA THR A 404 -28.01 -28.68 -4.43
C THR A 404 -28.74 -29.08 -3.14
N PRO A 405 -28.76 -28.28 -2.06
CA PRO A 405 -29.44 -28.62 -0.80
C PRO A 405 -30.96 -28.70 -0.96
N ILE A 406 -31.60 -29.61 -0.22
CA ILE A 406 -33.06 -29.76 -0.13
C ILE A 406 -33.50 -29.62 1.33
N GLU A 407 -33.08 -30.53 2.20
CA GLU A 407 -33.60 -30.65 3.57
C GLU A 407 -32.48 -31.08 4.52
N GLY A 408 -32.39 -30.43 5.68
CA GLY A 408 -31.43 -30.80 6.73
C GLY A 408 -30.33 -29.75 6.95
N THR A 409 -29.17 -30.18 7.45
CA THR A 409 -28.10 -29.29 7.93
C THR A 409 -26.79 -29.48 7.16
N LEU A 410 -26.31 -28.40 6.55
CA LEU A 410 -24.98 -28.26 5.96
C LEU A 410 -23.98 -27.75 7.00
N PHE A 411 -22.78 -28.35 7.05
CA PHE A 411 -21.68 -27.89 7.88
C PHE A 411 -20.49 -27.49 7.00
N ASN A 412 -19.85 -26.36 7.34
CA ASN A 412 -18.59 -25.92 6.74
C ASN A 412 -17.47 -25.88 7.79
N LYS A 413 -16.25 -26.17 7.37
CA LYS A 413 -15.03 -26.13 8.20
C LYS A 413 -14.06 -25.06 7.72
N ASN A 414 -13.35 -24.43 8.66
CA ASN A 414 -12.26 -23.51 8.34
C ASN A 414 -10.95 -24.25 8.02
N TYR A 415 -9.89 -23.49 7.72
CA TYR A 415 -8.56 -24.03 7.38
C TYR A 415 -7.86 -24.80 8.52
N GLN A 416 -8.36 -24.66 9.76
CA GLN A 416 -7.89 -25.34 10.97
C GLN A 416 -8.78 -26.55 11.32
N ASN A 417 -9.62 -27.02 10.41
CA ASN A 417 -10.54 -28.15 10.62
C ASN A 417 -11.62 -27.91 11.69
N LYS A 418 -11.86 -26.67 12.14
CA LYS A 418 -12.98 -26.34 13.05
C LYS A 418 -14.24 -25.98 12.26
N ILE A 419 -15.42 -26.34 12.78
CA ILE A 419 -16.71 -25.97 12.17
C ILE A 419 -16.89 -24.46 12.21
N SER A 420 -16.90 -23.81 11.05
CA SER A 420 -17.04 -22.36 10.93
C SER A 420 -18.47 -21.91 10.64
N GLU A 421 -19.30 -22.80 10.10
CA GLU A 421 -20.67 -22.47 9.74
C GLU A 421 -21.57 -23.71 9.79
N LYS A 422 -22.83 -23.47 10.16
CA LYS A 422 -23.93 -24.42 10.14
C LYS A 422 -25.10 -23.75 9.43
N GLU A 423 -25.62 -24.38 8.38
CA GLU A 423 -26.78 -23.89 7.63
C GLU A 423 -27.88 -24.94 7.65
N VAL A 424 -29.12 -24.50 7.87
CA VAL A 424 -30.30 -25.36 7.90
C VAL A 424 -31.18 -25.02 6.70
N PHE A 425 -31.55 -26.04 5.93
CA PHE A 425 -32.39 -25.94 4.75
C PHE A 425 -33.71 -26.67 4.98
N LYS A 426 -34.79 -26.07 4.48
CA LYS A 426 -36.12 -26.66 4.42
C LYS A 426 -36.71 -26.39 3.04
N ASP A 427 -37.21 -27.42 2.36
CA ASP A 427 -37.78 -27.31 1.02
C ASP A 427 -36.87 -26.59 0.00
N GLY A 428 -35.55 -26.80 0.11
CA GLY A 428 -34.52 -26.19 -0.73
C GLY A 428 -34.14 -24.74 -0.37
N LYS A 429 -34.81 -24.13 0.63
CA LYS A 429 -34.56 -22.75 1.07
C LYS A 429 -33.76 -22.72 2.36
N LEU A 430 -32.83 -21.76 2.46
CA LEU A 430 -32.08 -21.51 3.70
C LEU A 430 -33.02 -20.87 4.76
N VAL A 431 -33.12 -21.48 5.94
CA VAL A 431 -33.95 -20.98 7.06
C VAL A 431 -33.14 -20.53 8.27
N GLU A 432 -31.94 -21.10 8.47
CA GLU A 432 -31.03 -20.71 9.54
C GLU A 432 -29.58 -20.77 9.06
N ARG A 433 -28.78 -19.77 9.39
CA ARG A 433 -27.32 -19.79 9.23
C ARG A 433 -26.66 -19.37 10.53
N THR A 434 -25.88 -20.26 11.11
CA THR A 434 -25.06 -19.99 12.30
C THR A 434 -23.59 -19.92 11.91
N LYS A 435 -22.93 -18.80 12.20
CA LYS A 435 -21.48 -18.61 12.01
C LYS A 435 -20.72 -18.73 13.33
N TYR A 436 -19.55 -19.36 13.26
CA TYR A 436 -18.63 -19.59 14.36
C TYR A 436 -17.28 -18.93 14.07
N VAL A 437 -16.86 -18.00 14.93
CA VAL A 437 -15.57 -17.33 14.82
C VAL A 437 -14.71 -17.68 16.02
N TYR A 438 -13.60 -18.35 15.75
CA TYR A 438 -12.61 -18.73 16.75
C TYR A 438 -11.49 -17.69 16.77
N LYS A 439 -11.21 -17.12 17.95
CA LYS A 439 -10.00 -16.32 18.19
C LYS A 439 -8.81 -17.23 18.52
N GLU A 440 -7.60 -16.67 18.46
CA GLU A 440 -6.34 -17.39 18.77
C GLU A 440 -6.34 -18.02 20.17
N ASN A 441 -6.98 -17.38 21.14
CA ASN A 441 -7.16 -17.88 22.50
C ASN A 441 -8.31 -18.91 22.64
N ASN A 442 -8.77 -19.50 21.53
CA ASN A 442 -9.92 -20.41 21.45
C ASN A 442 -11.28 -19.83 21.87
N THR A 443 -11.40 -18.51 22.10
CA THR A 443 -12.71 -17.88 22.35
C THR A 443 -13.61 -18.04 21.12
N LEU A 444 -14.86 -18.43 21.35
CA LEU A 444 -15.85 -18.67 20.30
C LEU A 444 -16.91 -17.56 20.30
N TYR A 445 -16.99 -16.83 19.19
CA TYR A 445 -18.12 -15.96 18.90
C TYR A 445 -19.09 -16.66 17.96
N LYS A 446 -20.38 -16.55 18.28
CA LYS A 446 -21.46 -17.15 17.52
C LYS A 446 -22.48 -16.09 17.13
N GLU A 447 -22.96 -16.16 15.91
CA GLU A 447 -24.11 -15.39 15.41
C GLU A 447 -25.01 -16.32 14.60
N THR A 448 -26.32 -16.25 14.83
CA THR A 448 -27.33 -17.00 14.09
C THR A 448 -28.23 -16.02 13.33
N LYS A 449 -28.39 -16.25 12.03
CA LYS A 449 -29.31 -15.54 11.16
C LYS A 449 -30.48 -16.45 10.83
N LEU A 450 -31.70 -15.96 11.01
CA LEU A 450 -32.93 -16.65 10.64
C LEU A 450 -33.50 -16.01 9.39
N TYR A 451 -34.03 -16.87 8.51
CA TYR A 451 -34.54 -16.50 7.21
C TYR A 451 -35.95 -17.05 7.02
N GLU A 452 -36.77 -16.29 6.30
CA GLU A 452 -38.10 -16.69 5.85
C GLU A 452 -38.19 -16.37 4.35
N ASP A 453 -38.49 -17.38 3.52
CA ASP A 453 -38.42 -17.26 2.05
C ASP A 453 -37.12 -16.62 1.55
N GLU A 454 -35.99 -17.08 2.08
CA GLU A 454 -34.62 -16.60 1.76
C GLU A 454 -34.34 -15.14 2.16
N ARG A 455 -35.27 -14.47 2.86
CA ARG A 455 -35.14 -13.10 3.34
C ARG A 455 -34.72 -13.09 4.80
N LEU A 456 -33.80 -12.19 5.17
CA LEU A 456 -33.33 -12.09 6.55
C LEU A 456 -34.44 -11.57 7.45
N LEU A 457 -34.84 -12.38 8.42
CA LEU A 457 -35.88 -12.05 9.42
C LEU A 457 -35.25 -11.54 10.72
N LYS A 458 -34.23 -12.24 11.22
CA LYS A 458 -33.68 -11.99 12.55
C LYS A 458 -32.20 -12.34 12.63
N ILE A 459 -31.43 -11.55 13.37
CA ILE A 459 -30.07 -11.88 13.77
C ILE A 459 -30.01 -12.02 15.29
N ILE A 460 -29.47 -13.15 15.75
CA ILE A 460 -29.21 -13.46 17.15
C ILE A 460 -27.71 -13.50 17.37
N SER A 461 -27.20 -12.61 18.21
CA SER A 461 -25.80 -12.62 18.65
C SER A 461 -25.71 -13.21 20.05
N TYR A 462 -24.61 -13.90 20.34
CA TYR A 462 -24.40 -14.58 21.62
C TYR A 462 -23.20 -13.98 22.37
N TYR A 463 -23.23 -14.11 23.69
CA TYR A 463 -22.07 -13.93 24.56
C TYR A 463 -21.12 -15.11 24.42
N ILE A 464 -19.86 -14.95 24.87
CA ILE A 464 -18.87 -16.03 24.88
C ILE A 464 -19.33 -17.24 25.70
N ASN A 465 -20.14 -17.01 26.75
CA ASN A 465 -20.73 -18.09 27.56
C ASN A 465 -21.89 -18.83 26.87
N GLY A 466 -22.25 -18.46 25.64
CA GLY A 466 -23.33 -19.06 24.86
C GLY A 466 -24.73 -18.48 25.12
N GLY A 467 -24.90 -17.61 26.12
CA GLY A 467 -26.17 -16.90 26.36
C GLY A 467 -26.48 -15.91 25.23
N LYS A 468 -27.78 -15.68 24.95
CA LYS A 468 -28.18 -14.64 24.00
C LYS A 468 -27.69 -13.28 24.49
N LYS A 469 -27.16 -12.47 23.56
CA LYS A 469 -26.69 -11.10 23.80
C LYS A 469 -27.65 -10.07 23.20
N SER A 470 -28.11 -10.35 21.98
CA SER A 470 -29.10 -9.51 21.31
C SER A 470 -29.89 -10.30 20.28
N GLU A 471 -31.14 -9.91 20.07
CA GLU A 471 -31.99 -10.31 18.95
C GLU A 471 -32.43 -9.06 18.18
N ILE A 472 -32.04 -8.94 16.92
CA ILE A 472 -32.41 -7.84 16.05
C ILE A 472 -33.31 -8.38 14.94
N THR A 473 -34.53 -7.84 14.84
CA THR A 473 -35.51 -8.19 13.81
C THR A 473 -35.43 -7.19 12.65
N TYR A 474 -35.66 -7.66 11.44
CA TYR A 474 -35.52 -6.90 10.19
C TYR A 474 -36.85 -6.85 9.42
N GLU A 475 -37.04 -5.78 8.64
CA GLU A 475 -38.18 -5.64 7.74
C GLU A 475 -38.00 -6.59 6.54
N PRO A 476 -39.00 -7.45 6.24
CA PRO A 476 -38.99 -8.23 5.01
C PRO A 476 -38.90 -7.32 3.78
N ASN A 477 -38.10 -7.71 2.76
CA ASN A 477 -37.92 -6.98 1.49
C ASN A 477 -37.20 -5.62 1.55
N SER A 478 -36.58 -5.28 2.68
CA SER A 478 -35.79 -4.05 2.81
C SER A 478 -34.30 -4.35 2.89
N TYR A 479 -33.45 -3.45 2.36
CA TYR A 479 -31.99 -3.60 2.46
C TYR A 479 -31.54 -3.38 3.92
N LEU A 480 -31.58 -4.45 4.72
CA LEU A 480 -31.12 -4.52 6.12
C LEU A 480 -31.75 -3.50 7.08
N LYS A 481 -33.00 -3.06 6.84
CA LYS A 481 -33.72 -2.17 7.75
C LYS A 481 -34.11 -2.91 9.03
N LYS A 482 -33.57 -2.46 10.17
CA LYS A 482 -33.87 -2.99 11.50
C LYS A 482 -35.24 -2.49 11.99
N LEU A 483 -35.96 -3.30 12.73
CA LEU A 483 -37.26 -2.98 13.33
C LEU A 483 -37.18 -2.91 14.85
N ILE A 484 -36.83 -4.02 15.50
CA ILE A 484 -36.80 -4.16 16.97
C ILE A 484 -35.50 -4.82 17.39
N GLY A 485 -34.87 -4.29 18.43
CA GLY A 485 -33.74 -4.90 19.13
C GLY A 485 -34.12 -5.28 20.55
N VAL A 486 -33.92 -6.54 20.92
CA VAL A 486 -34.05 -7.04 22.30
C VAL A 486 -32.66 -7.38 22.80
N TYR A 487 -32.26 -6.83 23.94
CA TYR A 487 -30.94 -7.01 24.53
C TYR A 487 -31.04 -7.77 25.84
N TYR A 488 -30.10 -8.69 26.03
CA TYR A 488 -30.08 -9.60 27.16
C TYR A 488 -28.83 -9.38 27.98
N GLY A 489 -28.94 -9.45 29.31
CA GLY A 489 -27.78 -9.51 30.18
C GLY A 489 -27.14 -10.90 30.13
N LYS A 490 -25.92 -11.05 30.68
CA LYS A 490 -25.18 -12.33 30.69
C LYS A 490 -25.91 -13.50 31.38
N LYS A 491 -26.89 -13.20 32.24
CA LYS A 491 -27.77 -14.17 32.92
C LYS A 491 -29.04 -14.51 32.12
N GLY A 492 -29.18 -14.01 30.89
CA GLY A 492 -30.32 -14.29 29.99
C GLY A 492 -31.57 -13.44 30.23
N LYS A 493 -31.59 -12.54 31.22
CA LYS A 493 -32.71 -11.60 31.42
C LYS A 493 -32.69 -10.49 30.37
N VAL A 494 -33.86 -10.10 29.86
CA VAL A 494 -33.99 -8.90 29.01
C VAL A 494 -33.61 -7.67 29.84
N ILE A 495 -32.68 -6.86 29.33
CA ILE A 495 -32.20 -5.64 29.98
C ILE A 495 -32.62 -4.38 29.22
N ALA A 496 -32.97 -4.50 27.94
CA ALA A 496 -33.41 -3.37 27.14
C ALA A 496 -34.15 -3.81 25.88
N ASN A 497 -35.01 -2.93 25.40
CA ASN A 497 -35.65 -3.01 24.10
C ASN A 497 -35.45 -1.69 23.36
N TYR A 498 -35.31 -1.76 22.04
CA TYR A 498 -35.17 -0.58 21.19
C TYR A 498 -36.01 -0.74 19.92
N ASN A 499 -36.81 0.27 19.61
CA ASN A 499 -37.55 0.35 18.36
C ASN A 499 -36.78 1.25 17.38
N PHE A 500 -36.25 0.65 16.31
CA PHE A 500 -35.44 1.34 15.30
C PHE A 500 -36.27 2.29 14.43
N THR A 501 -37.58 2.06 14.30
CA THR A 501 -38.51 2.89 13.52
C THR A 501 -38.85 4.18 14.25
N THR A 502 -39.29 4.06 15.51
CA THR A 502 -39.67 5.23 16.33
C THR A 502 -38.47 5.88 17.00
N LYS A 503 -37.31 5.20 17.04
CA LYS A 503 -36.11 5.61 17.81
C LYS A 503 -36.44 5.82 19.29
N THR A 504 -37.07 4.80 19.88
CA THR A 504 -37.50 4.80 21.29
C THR A 504 -36.94 3.58 22.03
N GLY A 505 -36.49 3.78 23.26
CA GLY A 505 -35.93 2.74 24.12
C GLY A 505 -34.41 2.79 24.20
N THR A 506 -33.78 1.68 24.61
CA THR A 506 -32.33 1.62 24.86
C THR A 506 -31.64 0.63 23.91
N GLU A 507 -30.74 1.14 23.06
CA GLU A 507 -29.89 0.34 22.18
C GLU A 507 -28.53 0.03 22.85
N TYR A 508 -28.15 -1.25 22.86
CA TYR A 508 -26.79 -1.67 23.19
C TYR A 508 -26.01 -2.00 21.90
N LYS A 509 -24.83 -1.42 21.78
CA LYS A 509 -23.87 -1.72 20.72
C LYS A 509 -22.61 -2.32 21.34
N TYR A 510 -22.09 -3.37 20.72
CA TYR A 510 -20.90 -4.09 21.18
C TYR A 510 -19.77 -3.96 20.16
N PHE A 511 -18.53 -4.02 20.62
CA PHE A 511 -17.39 -4.13 19.73
C PHE A 511 -17.46 -5.42 18.90
N HIS A 512 -16.97 -5.36 17.65
CA HIS A 512 -16.98 -6.48 16.72
C HIS A 512 -16.33 -7.73 17.33
N GLU A 513 -17.04 -8.87 17.31
CA GLU A 513 -16.60 -10.14 17.89
C GLU A 513 -16.08 -9.95 19.33
N SER A 514 -16.90 -9.30 20.17
CA SER A 514 -16.61 -9.05 21.58
C SER A 514 -17.88 -9.03 22.44
N ASP A 515 -17.69 -9.24 23.73
CA ASP A 515 -18.69 -9.03 24.77
C ASP A 515 -18.59 -7.62 25.39
N GLN A 516 -17.59 -6.84 24.97
CA GLN A 516 -17.37 -5.48 25.44
C GLN A 516 -18.33 -4.50 24.75
N ILE A 517 -18.94 -3.64 25.54
CA ILE A 517 -19.92 -2.64 25.09
C ILE A 517 -19.16 -1.49 24.42
N GLU A 518 -19.59 -1.12 23.22
CA GLU A 518 -19.14 0.08 22.50
C GLU A 518 -20.01 1.29 22.85
N ALA A 519 -21.33 1.10 22.93
CA ALA A 519 -22.25 2.17 23.32
C ALA A 519 -23.55 1.64 23.94
N ILE A 520 -24.15 2.46 24.80
CA ILE A 520 -25.51 2.30 25.31
C ILE A 520 -26.22 3.62 25.02
N THR A 521 -27.29 3.61 24.24
CA THR A 521 -28.01 4.84 23.87
C THR A 521 -29.48 4.70 24.18
N GLU A 522 -30.02 5.61 24.99
CA GLU A 522 -31.45 5.69 25.28
C GLU A 522 -32.04 6.91 24.55
N LEU A 523 -33.04 6.66 23.72
CA LEU A 523 -33.75 7.68 22.97
C LEU A 523 -35.25 7.63 23.27
N ASP A 524 -35.91 8.79 23.17
CA ASP A 524 -37.37 8.89 23.06
C ASP A 524 -37.74 9.69 21.81
N LYS A 525 -38.44 9.03 20.87
CA LYS A 525 -38.87 9.61 19.58
C LYS A 525 -37.71 10.31 18.84
N GLY A 526 -36.52 9.74 18.92
CA GLY A 526 -35.30 10.26 18.29
C GLY A 526 -34.53 11.32 19.08
N LYS A 527 -35.07 11.83 20.19
CA LYS A 527 -34.34 12.71 21.12
C LYS A 527 -33.52 11.87 22.09
N ARG A 528 -32.28 12.28 22.37
CA ARG A 528 -31.37 11.54 23.24
C ARG A 528 -31.67 11.83 24.71
N ILE A 529 -31.85 10.77 25.51
CA ILE A 529 -32.08 10.86 26.95
C ILE A 529 -30.81 10.49 27.70
N LYS A 530 -30.24 9.31 27.42
CA LYS A 530 -28.96 8.86 28.01
C LYS A 530 -28.03 8.29 26.96
N SER A 531 -26.72 8.41 27.17
CA SER A 531 -25.71 7.80 26.31
C SER A 531 -24.45 7.48 27.09
N LYS A 532 -23.92 6.27 26.90
CA LYS A 532 -22.56 5.90 27.27
C LYS A 532 -21.81 5.43 26.05
N ARG A 533 -20.58 5.89 25.85
CA ARG A 533 -19.72 5.46 24.73
C ARG A 533 -18.34 5.07 25.23
N TYR A 534 -17.85 3.95 24.75
CA TYR A 534 -16.53 3.42 25.03
C TYR A 534 -15.66 3.42 23.77
N GLN A 535 -14.35 3.58 23.95
CA GLN A 535 -13.37 3.45 22.89
C GLN A 535 -12.37 2.35 23.25
N LYS A 536 -12.01 1.55 22.25
CA LYS A 536 -10.93 0.57 22.35
C LYS A 536 -9.57 1.25 22.15
N VAL A 537 -8.75 1.29 23.20
CA VAL A 537 -7.39 1.86 23.21
C VAL A 537 -6.37 0.71 23.12
N TYR A 538 -5.48 0.78 22.13
CA TYR A 538 -4.48 -0.25 21.89
C TYR A 538 -3.21 0.04 22.69
N LYS A 539 -2.82 -0.84 23.61
CA LYS A 539 -1.57 -0.71 24.41
C LYS A 539 -0.65 -1.93 24.23
N GLN A 540 0.65 -1.75 24.50
CA GLN A 540 1.58 -2.87 24.62
C GLN A 540 1.21 -3.68 25.88
N GLY A 541 0.52 -4.80 25.72
CA GLY A 541 0.07 -5.66 26.83
C GLY A 541 -1.41 -6.02 26.79
N GLY A 542 -2.21 -5.37 25.95
CA GLY A 542 -3.64 -5.64 25.82
C GLY A 542 -4.42 -4.43 25.31
N ASN A 543 -5.67 -4.66 24.90
CA ASN A 543 -6.57 -3.58 24.56
C ASN A 543 -7.36 -3.18 25.81
N GLU A 544 -7.45 -1.90 26.09
CA GLU A 544 -8.32 -1.36 27.13
C GLU A 544 -9.57 -0.74 26.50
N TYR A 545 -10.66 -0.69 27.26
CA TYR A 545 -11.92 -0.10 26.85
C TYR A 545 -12.23 1.04 27.80
N VAL A 546 -12.09 2.27 27.30
CA VAL A 546 -12.17 3.49 28.11
C VAL A 546 -13.49 4.19 27.84
N LEU A 547 -14.21 4.58 28.90
CA LEU A 547 -15.40 5.42 28.81
C LEU A 547 -14.99 6.79 28.28
N ARG A 548 -15.62 7.26 27.20
CA ARG A 548 -15.33 8.55 26.56
C ARG A 548 -16.46 9.57 26.75
N GLU A 549 -17.69 9.10 26.84
CA GLU A 549 -18.89 9.91 26.96
C GLU A 549 -19.85 9.23 27.95
N ASP A 550 -20.37 9.99 28.93
CA ASP A 550 -21.48 9.61 29.80
C ASP A 550 -22.44 10.80 29.89
N ILE A 551 -23.62 10.67 29.29
CA ILE A 551 -24.60 11.75 29.15
C ILE A 551 -25.92 11.27 29.73
N ASP A 552 -26.50 12.09 30.60
CA ASP A 552 -27.90 12.05 30.99
C ASP A 552 -28.45 13.47 30.87
N VAL A 553 -29.36 13.69 29.91
CA VAL A 553 -29.89 15.03 29.62
C VAL A 553 -30.72 15.62 30.77
N ASN A 554 -31.07 14.81 31.76
CA ASN A 554 -31.79 15.26 32.96
C ASN A 554 -30.85 15.55 34.14
N LEU A 555 -29.55 15.24 34.01
CA LEU A 555 -28.54 15.45 35.05
C LEU A 555 -27.36 16.22 34.51
N GLU A 556 -26.46 15.54 33.81
CA GLU A 556 -25.20 16.11 33.31
C GLU A 556 -24.59 15.25 32.20
N ALA A 557 -23.66 15.85 31.47
CA ALA A 557 -22.80 15.21 30.49
C ALA A 557 -21.34 15.28 30.96
N LYS A 558 -20.64 14.15 30.92
CA LYS A 558 -19.21 14.01 31.23
C LYS A 558 -18.46 13.43 30.04
N PHE A 559 -17.31 14.01 29.75
CA PHE A 559 -16.43 13.61 28.66
C PHE A 559 -15.04 13.31 29.17
N TYR A 560 -14.44 12.22 28.69
CA TYR A 560 -13.16 11.72 29.19
C TYR A 560 -12.12 11.57 28.06
N SER A 561 -10.84 11.67 28.39
CA SER A 561 -9.70 11.43 27.47
C SER A 561 -9.45 9.93 27.25
N GLU A 562 -8.53 9.57 26.35
CA GLU A 562 -8.07 8.17 26.18
C GLU A 562 -7.43 7.59 27.45
N GLU A 563 -6.94 8.42 28.36
CA GLU A 563 -6.44 8.01 29.67
C GLU A 563 -7.50 7.98 30.77
N GLY A 564 -8.78 8.25 30.45
CA GLY A 564 -9.88 8.27 31.40
C GLY A 564 -9.97 9.52 32.27
N LYS A 565 -9.28 10.61 31.91
CA LYS A 565 -9.36 11.88 32.65
C LYS A 565 -10.56 12.70 32.20
N LEU A 566 -11.29 13.33 33.13
CA LEU A 566 -12.39 14.24 32.79
C LEU A 566 -11.84 15.46 32.04
N ILE A 567 -12.34 15.71 30.83
CA ILE A 567 -11.91 16.81 29.93
C ILE A 567 -13.06 17.75 29.55
N GLY A 568 -14.30 17.39 29.88
CA GLY A 568 -15.46 18.25 29.66
C GLY A 568 -16.61 17.82 30.56
N GLN A 569 -17.41 18.80 30.96
CA GLN A 569 -18.63 18.60 31.74
C GLN A 569 -19.67 19.67 31.36
N ALA A 570 -20.93 19.27 31.21
CA ALA A 570 -22.04 20.18 30.97
C ALA A 570 -23.27 19.77 31.78
N THR A 571 -24.04 20.76 32.22
CA THR A 571 -25.39 20.59 32.78
C THR A 571 -26.43 20.88 31.72
N PHE A 572 -27.71 20.60 31.98
CA PHE A 572 -28.78 20.84 31.03
C PHE A 572 -29.83 21.79 31.61
N VAL A 573 -30.18 22.82 30.85
CA VAL A 573 -31.30 23.74 31.14
C VAL A 573 -32.29 23.60 30.00
N ASN A 574 -33.53 23.22 30.29
CA ASN A 574 -34.54 22.91 29.25
C ASN A 574 -34.07 21.90 28.19
N GLN A 575 -33.31 20.88 28.61
CA GLN A 575 -32.65 19.88 27.74
C GLN A 575 -31.54 20.44 26.83
N GLU A 576 -31.15 21.71 27.00
CA GLU A 576 -30.06 22.34 26.27
C GLU A 576 -28.79 22.43 27.13
N PRO A 577 -27.61 22.03 26.61
CA PRO A 577 -26.39 21.95 27.41
C PRO A 577 -25.79 23.34 27.74
N THR A 578 -25.30 23.46 28.97
CA THR A 578 -24.49 24.58 29.45
C THR A 578 -23.23 24.06 30.15
N GLY A 579 -22.05 24.42 29.64
CA GLY A 579 -20.75 23.97 30.13
C GLY A 579 -19.78 23.67 28.99
N VAL A 580 -18.89 22.69 29.18
CA VAL A 580 -17.87 22.30 28.19
C VAL A 580 -18.20 20.92 27.64
N ILE A 581 -18.40 20.85 26.32
CA ILE A 581 -18.65 19.59 25.60
C ILE A 581 -17.42 19.16 24.80
N TYR A 582 -17.22 17.84 24.65
CA TYR A 582 -16.15 17.29 23.81
C TYR A 582 -16.70 16.36 22.73
N ASP A 583 -16.37 16.65 21.48
CA ASP A 583 -16.71 15.82 20.32
C ASP A 583 -15.47 15.00 19.91
N TYR A 584 -15.51 13.70 20.19
CA TYR A 584 -14.41 12.76 19.91
C TYR A 584 -14.16 12.56 18.41
N LYS A 585 -15.18 12.71 17.55
CA LYS A 585 -15.04 12.50 16.10
C LYS A 585 -14.19 13.62 15.50
N ASP A 586 -14.51 14.84 15.90
CA ASP A 586 -13.83 16.05 15.43
C ASP A 586 -12.65 16.46 16.31
N ARG A 587 -12.47 15.81 17.47
CA ARG A 587 -11.49 16.12 18.53
C ARG A 587 -11.53 17.59 18.89
N ARG A 588 -12.73 18.07 19.20
CA ARG A 588 -12.97 19.47 19.55
C ARG A 588 -13.65 19.58 20.90
N GLU A 589 -13.23 20.56 21.65
CA GLU A 589 -13.80 21.00 22.90
C GLU A 589 -14.47 22.36 22.67
N VAL A 590 -15.70 22.52 23.15
CA VAL A 590 -16.48 23.73 22.91
C VAL A 590 -17.23 24.11 24.18
N SER A 591 -17.17 25.38 24.54
CA SER A 591 -18.03 25.97 25.57
C SER A 591 -19.41 26.25 24.96
N VAL A 592 -20.46 25.84 25.67
CA VAL A 592 -21.86 26.00 25.28
C VAL A 592 -22.67 26.62 26.40
N LYS A 593 -23.68 27.41 26.05
CA LYS A 593 -24.65 28.01 26.97
C LYS A 593 -26.03 27.91 26.35
N ASN A 594 -26.95 27.24 27.02
CA ASN A 594 -28.31 26.98 26.53
C ASN A 594 -28.33 26.45 25.08
N GLY A 595 -27.44 25.50 24.78
CA GLY A 595 -27.37 24.83 23.47
C GLY A 595 -26.58 25.55 22.39
N LEU A 596 -26.26 26.84 22.58
CA LEU A 596 -25.47 27.64 21.64
C LEU A 596 -23.99 27.60 22.02
N LYS A 597 -23.09 27.63 21.04
CA LYS A 597 -21.64 27.81 21.31
C LYS A 597 -21.41 29.23 21.83
N GLU A 598 -20.85 29.30 23.02
CA GLU A 598 -20.65 30.53 23.77
C GLU A 598 -19.36 30.38 24.61
N GLY A 599 -18.30 31.07 24.21
CA GLY A 599 -16.99 31.01 24.85
C GLY A 599 -15.93 30.22 24.08
N SER A 600 -15.07 29.50 24.80
CA SER A 600 -13.83 28.93 24.26
C SER A 600 -14.09 27.75 23.31
N TYR A 601 -13.28 27.68 22.26
CA TYR A 601 -13.20 26.57 21.31
C TYR A 601 -11.75 26.10 21.17
N ARG A 602 -11.55 24.79 21.24
CA ARG A 602 -10.25 24.14 21.00
C ARG A 602 -10.42 22.92 20.12
N LYS A 603 -9.52 22.71 19.17
CA LYS A 603 -9.45 21.52 18.33
C LYS A 603 -8.06 20.92 18.40
N PHE A 604 -8.00 19.61 18.45
CA PHE A 604 -6.76 18.85 18.62
C PHE A 604 -6.41 18.01 17.38
N GLU A 605 -5.14 17.65 17.26
CA GLU A 605 -4.65 16.65 16.31
C GLU A 605 -5.05 15.24 16.75
N TYR A 606 -4.59 14.21 16.05
CA TYR A 606 -4.97 12.81 16.33
C TYR A 606 -4.56 12.32 17.73
N ASP A 607 -3.55 12.93 18.34
CA ASP A 607 -3.07 12.60 19.68
C ASP A 607 -3.93 13.18 20.81
N GLU A 608 -5.00 13.92 20.49
CA GLU A 608 -5.91 14.61 21.41
C GLU A 608 -5.22 15.58 22.39
N LYS A 609 -3.95 15.91 22.16
CA LYS A 609 -3.12 16.74 23.05
C LYS A 609 -2.55 17.95 22.32
N THR A 610 -2.14 17.75 21.07
CA THR A 610 -1.55 18.80 20.26
C THR A 610 -2.65 19.69 19.68
N LEU A 611 -2.61 20.98 20.00
CA LEU A 611 -3.55 21.96 19.46
C LEU A 611 -3.41 22.07 17.93
N LYS A 612 -4.56 22.21 17.28
CA LYS A 612 -4.75 22.41 15.85
C LYS A 612 -5.46 23.72 15.54
N GLU A 613 -6.42 24.11 16.38
CA GLU A 613 -7.20 25.34 16.24
C GLU A 613 -7.67 25.80 17.63
N THR A 614 -7.66 27.10 17.87
CA THR A 614 -8.28 27.72 19.05
C THR A 614 -9.07 28.96 18.62
N GLY A 615 -10.06 29.37 19.40
CA GLY A 615 -10.82 30.59 19.18
C GLY A 615 -11.98 30.74 20.15
N TYR A 616 -12.89 31.68 19.84
CA TYR A 616 -14.06 31.96 20.65
C TYR A 616 -15.33 32.04 19.79
N TYR A 617 -16.45 31.61 20.37
CA TYR A 617 -17.78 31.75 19.79
C TYR A 617 -18.65 32.66 20.66
N VAL A 618 -19.53 33.42 20.00
CA VAL A 618 -20.61 34.18 20.62
C VAL A 618 -21.88 33.87 19.84
N ASN A 619 -22.89 33.32 20.48
CA ASN A 619 -24.16 32.90 19.86
C ASN A 619 -23.95 32.08 18.56
N ASP A 620 -23.17 31.00 18.64
CA ASP A 620 -22.81 30.14 17.50
C ASP A 620 -21.96 30.77 16.38
N LYS A 621 -21.58 32.05 16.51
CA LYS A 621 -20.75 32.74 15.53
C LYS A 621 -19.30 32.85 16.01
N LYS A 622 -18.34 32.58 15.13
CA LYS A 622 -16.92 32.87 15.35
C LYS A 622 -16.76 34.36 15.65
N HIS A 623 -16.07 34.67 16.74
CA HIS A 623 -15.83 36.03 17.20
C HIS A 623 -14.40 36.15 17.74
N GLY A 624 -13.72 37.25 17.42
CA GLY A 624 -12.33 37.50 17.80
C GLY A 624 -11.33 36.65 17.00
N THR A 625 -10.16 36.41 17.61
CA THR A 625 -9.03 35.73 16.95
C THR A 625 -9.17 34.21 17.00
N PHE A 626 -9.10 33.58 15.83
CA PHE A 626 -8.91 32.15 15.67
C PHE A 626 -7.46 31.85 15.30
N THR A 627 -6.77 31.05 16.11
CA THR A 627 -5.38 30.66 15.89
C THR A 627 -5.32 29.24 15.37
N TYR A 628 -4.55 29.03 14.30
CA TYR A 628 -4.38 27.72 13.68
C TYR A 628 -2.95 27.24 13.84
N TYR A 629 -2.82 25.98 14.21
CA TYR A 629 -1.55 25.33 14.50
C TYR A 629 -1.32 24.16 13.55
N ARG A 630 -0.06 23.83 13.34
CA ARG A 630 0.37 22.61 12.66
C ARG A 630 1.47 21.97 13.47
N ARG A 631 1.22 20.77 13.99
CA ARG A 631 2.14 20.07 14.92
C ARG A 631 2.56 20.97 16.10
N GLY A 632 1.58 21.66 16.70
CA GLY A 632 1.79 22.55 17.85
C GLY A 632 2.40 23.92 17.53
N LYS A 633 2.84 24.17 16.29
CA LYS A 633 3.41 25.46 15.89
C LYS A 633 2.35 26.35 15.25
N LYS A 634 2.28 27.62 15.67
CA LYS A 634 1.38 28.63 15.09
C LYS A 634 1.65 28.76 13.58
N GLN A 635 0.60 28.76 12.77
CA GLN A 635 0.68 28.89 11.31
C GLN A 635 0.01 30.16 10.83
N LYS A 636 -1.16 30.47 11.39
CA LYS A 636 -1.90 31.69 11.09
C LYS A 636 -2.85 32.07 12.21
N GLU A 637 -3.21 33.33 12.24
CA GLU A 637 -4.27 33.91 13.04
C GLU A 637 -5.26 34.60 12.12
N GLU A 638 -6.55 34.42 12.37
CA GLU A 638 -7.63 35.02 11.60
C GLU A 638 -8.60 35.69 12.57
N ASN A 639 -8.88 36.97 12.37
CA ASN A 639 -9.88 37.69 13.15
C ASN A 639 -11.27 37.59 12.51
N TYR A 640 -12.28 37.41 13.36
CA TYR A 640 -13.67 37.25 12.95
C TYR A 640 -14.60 38.17 13.75
N TYR A 641 -15.62 38.69 13.08
CA TYR A 641 -16.79 39.30 13.68
C TYR A 641 -18.03 38.67 13.06
N GLU A 642 -18.88 38.05 13.87
CA GLU A 642 -20.09 37.36 13.41
C GLU A 642 -19.88 36.40 12.22
N ASN A 643 -18.93 35.46 12.33
CA ASN A 643 -18.51 34.53 11.26
C ASN A 643 -17.84 35.15 10.02
N LYS A 644 -17.78 36.48 9.89
CA LYS A 644 -17.08 37.15 8.79
C LYS A 644 -15.66 37.50 9.21
N LYS A 645 -14.68 37.30 8.32
CA LYS A 645 -13.32 37.76 8.58
C LYS A 645 -13.30 39.28 8.65
N GLU A 646 -12.79 39.80 9.76
CA GLU A 646 -12.76 41.23 10.05
C GLU A 646 -11.45 41.55 10.76
N GLY A 647 -10.66 42.48 10.22
CA GLY A 647 -9.32 42.80 10.73
C GLY A 647 -8.20 41.95 10.10
N TYR A 648 -7.03 41.94 10.73
CA TYR A 648 -5.85 41.28 10.15
C TYR A 648 -5.92 39.76 10.24
N THR A 649 -5.53 39.10 9.16
CA THR A 649 -5.07 37.71 9.16
C THR A 649 -3.54 37.71 9.08
N ILE A 650 -2.88 37.04 10.02
CA ILE A 650 -1.41 37.00 10.13
C ILE A 650 -0.93 35.58 9.81
N TYR A 651 0.17 35.45 9.08
CA TYR A 651 0.79 34.18 8.72
C TYR A 651 2.21 34.10 9.30
N TYR A 652 2.58 32.92 9.79
CA TYR A 652 3.86 32.67 10.45
C TYR A 652 4.71 31.63 9.72
N ASP A 653 6.02 31.73 9.79
CA ASP A 653 6.93 30.68 9.32
C ASP A 653 7.07 29.51 10.33
N LYS A 654 7.94 28.54 10.01
CA LYS A 654 8.22 27.39 10.90
C LYS A 654 8.95 27.75 12.20
N LYS A 655 9.52 28.96 12.28
CA LYS A 655 10.21 29.53 13.44
C LYS A 655 9.27 30.41 14.28
N GLY A 656 8.04 30.66 13.82
CA GLY A 656 7.06 31.51 14.49
C GLY A 656 7.19 33.00 14.16
N LYS A 657 8.01 33.37 13.17
CA LYS A 657 8.13 34.76 12.70
C LYS A 657 7.00 35.09 11.73
N GLU A 658 6.41 36.27 11.85
CA GLU A 658 5.44 36.77 10.88
C GLU A 658 6.08 36.89 9.49
N ILE A 659 5.42 36.29 8.48
CA ILE A 659 5.85 36.34 7.08
C ILE A 659 4.92 37.18 6.19
N SER A 660 3.70 37.44 6.64
CA SER A 660 2.75 38.33 5.97
C SER A 660 1.51 38.58 6.82
N ARG A 661 0.83 39.69 6.56
CA ARG A 661 -0.50 39.99 7.05
C ARG A 661 -1.40 40.54 5.95
N LEU A 662 -2.68 40.22 6.03
CA LEU A 662 -3.73 40.67 5.11
C LEU A 662 -4.92 41.18 5.92
N LEU A 663 -5.29 42.44 5.72
CA LEU A 663 -6.50 43.04 6.28
C LEU A 663 -7.73 42.54 5.54
N TYR A 664 -8.73 42.07 6.27
CA TYR A 664 -10.05 41.73 5.77
C TYR A 664 -11.09 42.75 6.27
N LYS A 665 -12.06 43.06 5.41
CA LYS A 665 -13.26 43.84 5.76
C LYS A 665 -14.49 43.12 5.21
N ASN A 666 -15.50 42.88 6.04
CA ASN A 666 -16.74 42.20 5.68
C ASN A 666 -16.50 40.85 4.96
N GLY A 667 -15.50 40.09 5.41
CA GLY A 667 -15.14 38.80 4.85
C GLY A 667 -14.29 38.82 3.58
N LYS A 668 -14.01 40.00 3.00
CA LYS A 668 -13.22 40.14 1.76
C LYS A 668 -11.80 40.66 2.04
N PRO A 669 -10.76 40.18 1.31
CA PRO A 669 -9.43 40.78 1.34
C PRO A 669 -9.49 42.28 1.01
N PHE A 670 -8.76 43.12 1.74
CA PHE A 670 -8.75 44.57 1.54
C PHE A 670 -7.32 45.07 1.25
N GLU A 671 -6.39 44.94 2.20
CA GLU A 671 -5.05 45.54 2.09
C GLU A 671 -3.97 44.59 2.63
N GLY A 672 -2.87 44.43 1.90
CA GLY A 672 -1.70 43.67 2.36
C GLY A 672 -1.45 42.37 1.60
N GLN A 673 -0.76 41.43 2.23
CA GLN A 673 -0.22 40.23 1.57
C GLN A 673 -0.68 38.94 2.23
N LYS A 674 -0.95 37.93 1.41
CA LYS A 674 -1.21 36.56 1.83
C LYS A 674 -0.07 35.66 1.35
N ASN A 675 0.78 35.24 2.28
CA ASN A 675 1.86 34.28 2.04
C ASN A 675 1.56 32.98 2.76
N THR A 676 1.40 31.88 2.02
CA THR A 676 1.19 30.56 2.63
C THR A 676 2.50 29.78 2.67
N LEU A 677 2.74 28.96 3.71
CA LEU A 677 4.01 28.22 3.90
C LEU A 677 4.45 27.34 2.71
N TYR A 678 3.57 27.06 1.74
CA TYR A 678 3.81 26.12 0.63
C TYR A 678 3.22 26.58 -0.71
N GLY A 679 2.98 27.87 -0.93
CA GLY A 679 2.33 28.29 -2.18
C GLY A 679 2.22 29.79 -2.43
N THR A 680 1.38 30.10 -3.41
CA THR A 680 1.11 31.40 -4.02
C THR A 680 1.09 32.57 -3.03
N GLN A 681 1.90 33.58 -3.28
CA GLN A 681 1.83 34.89 -2.63
C GLN A 681 0.85 35.78 -3.39
N LYS A 682 -0.07 36.43 -2.67
CA LYS A 682 -1.04 37.39 -3.24
C LYS A 682 -0.96 38.72 -2.52
N THR A 683 -0.98 39.82 -3.27
CA THR A 683 -0.99 41.18 -2.74
C THR A 683 -2.29 41.87 -3.13
N TYR A 684 -2.95 42.46 -2.14
CA TYR A 684 -4.19 43.21 -2.30
C TYR A 684 -3.97 44.68 -1.94
N LYS A 685 -4.60 45.57 -2.71
CA LYS A 685 -4.69 47.01 -2.42
C LYS A 685 -6.12 47.47 -2.61
N ASN A 686 -6.69 48.17 -1.63
CA ASN A 686 -8.06 48.69 -1.66
C ASN A 686 -9.13 47.66 -2.11
N GLY A 687 -8.97 46.39 -1.75
CA GLY A 687 -9.90 45.31 -2.10
C GLY A 687 -9.58 44.57 -3.41
N ALA A 688 -8.75 45.13 -4.28
CA ALA A 688 -8.37 44.51 -5.54
C ALA A 688 -7.11 43.65 -5.38
N LEU A 689 -7.08 42.48 -6.03
CA LEU A 689 -5.86 41.69 -6.18
C LEU A 689 -4.97 42.40 -7.21
N VAL A 690 -3.78 42.84 -6.82
CA VAL A 690 -2.87 43.60 -7.70
C VAL A 690 -1.66 42.78 -8.15
N LYS A 691 -1.28 41.76 -7.38
CA LYS A 691 -0.10 40.92 -7.69
C LYS A 691 -0.26 39.50 -7.18
N LYS A 692 0.20 38.52 -7.96
CA LYS A 692 0.29 37.12 -7.60
C LYS A 692 1.69 36.59 -7.95
N ILE A 693 2.32 35.86 -7.04
CA ILE A 693 3.62 35.21 -7.25
C ILE A 693 3.46 33.72 -6.96
N GLU A 694 3.88 32.88 -7.91
CA GLU A 694 3.82 31.42 -7.83
C GLU A 694 5.19 30.83 -8.12
N GLN A 695 5.63 29.87 -7.32
CA GLN A 695 6.93 29.23 -7.51
C GLN A 695 6.78 27.72 -7.39
N ASN A 696 7.31 27.00 -8.37
CA ASN A 696 7.42 25.55 -8.36
C ASN A 696 8.91 25.12 -8.38
N LYS A 697 9.19 23.83 -8.60
CA LYS A 697 10.56 23.30 -8.59
C LYS A 697 11.44 23.76 -9.76
N ASN A 698 10.85 24.38 -10.79
CA ASN A 698 11.52 24.69 -12.06
C ASN A 698 11.45 26.20 -12.39
N GLN A 699 10.38 26.90 -12.01
CA GLN A 699 10.13 28.28 -12.41
C GLN A 699 9.38 29.09 -11.34
N LYS A 700 9.44 30.41 -11.50
CA LYS A 700 8.74 31.43 -10.72
C LYS A 700 7.92 32.32 -11.66
N THR A 701 6.62 32.44 -11.41
CA THR A 701 5.68 33.22 -12.21
C THR A 701 5.19 34.40 -11.39
N ILE A 702 5.27 35.61 -11.96
CA ILE A 702 4.74 36.84 -11.37
C ILE A 702 3.65 37.36 -12.30
N THR A 703 2.43 37.46 -11.79
CA THR A 703 1.27 38.05 -12.49
C THR A 703 0.90 39.35 -11.82
N GLN A 704 0.92 40.44 -12.57
CA GLN A 704 0.43 41.76 -12.19
C GLN A 704 -0.99 41.91 -12.73
N TYR A 705 -1.91 42.35 -11.88
CA TYR A 705 -3.30 42.58 -12.25
C TYR A 705 -3.47 44.08 -12.48
N ILE A 706 -3.70 44.45 -13.75
CA ILE A 706 -3.94 45.84 -14.15
C ILE A 706 -5.40 46.19 -13.88
N SER A 707 -6.30 45.26 -14.18
CA SER A 707 -7.73 45.32 -13.86
C SER A 707 -8.27 43.93 -13.50
N GLU A 708 -9.58 43.80 -13.25
CA GLU A 708 -10.20 42.48 -13.04
C GLU A 708 -10.10 41.56 -14.27
N LYS A 709 -9.94 42.13 -15.46
CA LYS A 709 -9.93 41.41 -16.74
C LYS A 709 -8.55 41.34 -17.37
N GLU A 710 -7.63 42.23 -16.99
CA GLU A 710 -6.33 42.41 -17.64
C GLU A 710 -5.17 42.09 -16.70
N THR A 711 -4.26 41.23 -17.16
CA THR A 711 -3.07 40.85 -16.41
C THR A 711 -1.82 40.80 -17.27
N ASN A 712 -0.69 41.19 -16.68
CA ASN A 712 0.63 41.05 -17.25
C ASN A 712 1.42 40.00 -16.46
N THR A 713 1.86 38.95 -17.14
CA THR A 713 2.59 37.86 -16.51
C THR A 713 4.02 37.76 -17.01
N THR A 714 4.94 37.53 -16.09
CA THR A 714 6.35 37.23 -16.36
C THR A 714 6.74 35.92 -15.69
N VAL A 715 7.37 35.03 -16.44
CA VAL A 715 7.89 33.74 -15.96
C VAL A 715 9.42 33.79 -15.94
N TYR A 716 10.00 33.35 -14.83
CA TYR A 716 11.43 33.31 -14.57
C TYR A 716 11.88 31.86 -14.29
N ASN A 717 13.13 31.53 -14.61
CA ASN A 717 13.77 30.33 -14.06
C ASN A 717 14.20 30.54 -12.60
N LEU A 718 14.81 29.53 -11.98
CA LEU A 718 15.29 29.62 -10.59
C LEU A 718 16.54 30.51 -10.42
N GLN A 719 17.17 30.94 -11.51
CA GLN A 719 18.28 31.89 -11.54
C GLN A 719 17.79 33.33 -11.82
N ASP A 720 16.49 33.59 -11.70
CA ASP A 720 15.83 34.87 -11.97
C ASP A 720 16.03 35.40 -13.41
N GLN A 721 16.31 34.51 -14.38
CA GLN A 721 16.30 34.85 -15.80
C GLN A 721 14.88 34.80 -16.35
N VAL A 722 14.49 35.78 -17.15
CA VAL A 722 13.19 35.86 -17.82
C VAL A 722 13.12 34.77 -18.89
N LEU A 723 12.02 34.03 -18.89
CA LEU A 723 11.73 32.94 -19.83
C LEU A 723 10.61 33.33 -20.79
N LEU A 724 9.59 34.01 -20.27
CA LEU A 724 8.36 34.28 -20.99
C LEU A 724 7.64 35.51 -20.38
N THR A 725 7.13 36.40 -21.24
CA THR A 725 6.14 37.43 -20.87
C THR A 725 4.89 37.29 -21.73
N TYR A 726 3.73 37.60 -21.16
CA TYR A 726 2.47 37.66 -21.90
C TYR A 726 1.42 38.52 -21.20
N ILE A 727 0.46 39.01 -21.98
CA ILE A 727 -0.70 39.76 -21.53
C ILE A 727 -1.95 38.90 -21.73
N GLU A 728 -2.85 38.92 -20.74
CA GLU A 728 -4.17 38.30 -20.85
C GLU A 728 -5.28 39.32 -20.62
N ILE A 729 -6.27 39.34 -21.51
CA ILE A 729 -7.53 40.06 -21.35
C ILE A 729 -8.67 39.03 -21.35
N ASN A 730 -9.53 39.04 -20.33
CA ASN A 730 -10.59 38.04 -20.12
C ASN A 730 -10.08 36.58 -20.14
N ASN A 731 -8.90 36.33 -19.56
CA ASN A 731 -8.23 35.02 -19.54
C ASN A 731 -7.84 34.46 -20.92
N GLN A 732 -7.68 35.32 -21.93
CA GLN A 732 -7.19 34.96 -23.26
C GLN A 732 -5.94 35.79 -23.56
N LEU A 733 -4.98 35.20 -24.28
CA LEU A 733 -3.80 35.93 -24.75
C LEU A 733 -4.25 37.09 -25.65
N ASP A 734 -3.90 38.32 -25.27
CA ASP A 734 -4.29 39.53 -26.00
C ASP A 734 -3.19 40.57 -25.84
N GLY A 735 -2.44 40.79 -26.92
CA GLY A 735 -1.18 41.54 -26.91
C GLY A 735 0.04 40.67 -27.20
N GLU A 736 1.22 41.16 -26.80
CA GLU A 736 2.50 40.54 -27.11
C GLU A 736 2.81 39.35 -26.17
N VAL A 737 3.29 38.26 -26.76
CA VAL A 737 3.90 37.12 -26.07
C VAL A 737 5.36 37.04 -26.49
N VAL A 738 6.27 37.16 -25.52
CA VAL A 738 7.72 37.18 -25.77
C VAL A 738 8.39 36.03 -25.05
N GLN A 739 9.08 35.17 -25.81
CA GLN A 739 9.91 34.08 -25.32
C GLN A 739 11.38 34.50 -25.33
N TYR A 740 12.04 34.34 -24.19
CA TYR A 740 13.40 34.84 -23.97
C TYR A 740 14.42 33.69 -23.97
N LYS A 741 15.65 33.98 -24.39
CA LYS A 741 16.82 33.12 -24.18
C LYS A 741 17.94 33.96 -23.58
N LYS A 742 18.43 33.59 -22.39
CA LYS A 742 19.43 34.38 -21.64
C LYS A 742 19.04 35.86 -21.43
N ASN A 743 17.77 36.12 -21.07
CA ASN A 743 17.19 37.47 -20.92
C ASN A 743 17.06 38.31 -22.21
N GLU A 744 17.38 37.76 -23.37
CA GLU A 744 17.18 38.44 -24.66
C GLU A 744 15.87 37.93 -25.32
N PRO A 745 14.98 38.84 -25.80
CA PRO A 745 13.82 38.46 -26.59
C PRO A 745 14.26 37.65 -27.81
N LYS A 746 13.73 36.44 -27.97
CA LYS A 746 14.12 35.54 -29.07
C LYS A 746 12.97 35.26 -30.03
N TYR A 747 11.77 35.07 -29.49
CA TYR A 747 10.58 34.82 -30.29
C TYR A 747 9.45 35.69 -29.77
N THR A 748 8.83 36.43 -30.67
CA THR A 748 7.74 37.35 -30.36
C THR A 748 6.54 37.00 -31.23
N ALA A 749 5.37 36.94 -30.60
CA ALA A 749 4.09 36.78 -31.28
C ALA A 749 3.07 37.76 -30.71
N VAL A 750 2.16 38.23 -31.56
CA VAL A 750 1.03 39.08 -31.17
C VAL A 750 -0.25 38.28 -31.25
N PHE A 751 -1.04 38.32 -30.19
CA PHE A 751 -2.32 37.64 -30.07
C PHE A 751 -3.46 38.65 -29.93
N SER A 752 -4.66 38.25 -30.36
CA SER A 752 -5.91 38.93 -30.03
C SER A 752 -6.98 37.89 -29.73
N LYS A 753 -7.63 37.97 -28.57
CA LYS A 753 -8.62 36.99 -28.09
C LYS A 753 -8.14 35.53 -28.22
N GLY A 754 -6.85 35.30 -27.92
CA GLY A 754 -6.16 34.02 -28.01
C GLY A 754 -5.85 33.51 -29.43
N LYS A 755 -6.10 34.31 -30.47
CA LYS A 755 -5.72 33.97 -31.86
C LYS A 755 -4.40 34.62 -32.23
N LEU A 756 -3.51 33.86 -32.87
CA LEU A 756 -2.24 34.37 -33.39
C LEU A 756 -2.49 35.34 -34.54
N VAL A 757 -2.08 36.60 -34.37
CA VAL A 757 -2.20 37.68 -35.37
C VAL A 757 -0.95 37.70 -36.27
N THR A 758 0.23 37.69 -35.66
CA THR A 758 1.52 37.72 -36.37
C THR A 758 2.65 37.24 -35.46
N GLY A 759 3.80 36.91 -36.06
CA GLY A 759 5.02 36.55 -35.34
C GLY A 759 5.15 35.05 -35.10
N MET A 760 5.95 34.68 -34.10
CA MET A 760 6.42 33.31 -33.88
C MET A 760 6.37 32.94 -32.40
N VAL A 761 5.86 31.74 -32.10
CA VAL A 761 5.69 31.23 -30.73
C VAL A 761 5.93 29.72 -30.66
N TYR A 762 6.52 29.26 -29.56
CA TYR A 762 6.59 27.84 -29.22
C TYR A 762 5.45 27.45 -28.28
N LEU A 763 4.76 26.37 -28.64
CA LEU A 763 3.62 25.81 -27.89
C LEU A 763 3.90 24.35 -27.50
N LYS A 764 3.25 23.87 -26.45
CA LYS A 764 3.27 22.47 -26.06
C LYS A 764 2.53 21.64 -27.11
N ALA A 765 3.03 20.47 -27.44
CA ALA A 765 2.31 19.58 -28.35
C ALA A 765 1.36 18.67 -27.55
N ASN A 766 0.07 18.74 -27.85
CA ASN A 766 -0.95 17.83 -27.30
C ASN A 766 -1.37 16.79 -28.37
N SER A 767 -0.39 16.21 -29.06
CA SER A 767 -0.62 15.31 -30.19
C SER A 767 -1.06 13.89 -29.78
N ARG A 768 -1.78 13.19 -30.66
CA ARG A 768 -2.02 11.73 -30.55
C ARG A 768 -0.73 10.92 -30.69
N TYR A 769 0.33 11.51 -31.26
CA TYR A 769 1.63 10.87 -31.42
C TYR A 769 2.55 11.26 -30.26
N GLN A 770 2.81 10.31 -29.35
CA GLN A 770 3.61 10.52 -28.14
C GLN A 770 5.06 11.00 -28.39
N SER A 771 5.52 11.01 -29.65
CA SER A 771 6.83 11.49 -30.07
C SER A 771 6.89 13.02 -30.24
N GLU A 772 5.77 13.71 -30.38
CA GLU A 772 5.70 15.17 -30.51
C GLU A 772 5.57 15.81 -29.13
N VAL A 773 6.55 16.64 -28.75
CA VAL A 773 6.68 17.19 -27.39
C VAL A 773 6.36 18.67 -27.35
N TYR A 774 6.82 19.41 -28.36
CA TYR A 774 6.52 20.83 -28.54
C TYR A 774 6.44 21.16 -30.03
N LEU A 775 5.86 22.31 -30.34
CA LEU A 775 5.73 22.79 -31.70
C LEU A 775 6.06 24.28 -31.78
N LYS A 776 6.46 24.69 -32.97
CA LYS A 776 6.72 26.08 -33.35
C LYS A 776 5.62 26.50 -34.32
N MET A 777 4.95 27.59 -34.00
CA MET A 777 3.90 28.18 -34.82
C MET A 777 4.32 29.59 -35.22
N SER A 778 4.14 29.96 -36.49
CA SER A 778 4.34 31.33 -36.95
C SER A 778 3.26 31.75 -37.92
N LYS A 779 2.93 33.04 -37.96
CA LYS A 779 2.00 33.62 -38.94
C LYS A 779 2.65 34.80 -39.65
N GLU A 780 2.65 34.77 -40.99
CA GLU A 780 3.14 35.82 -41.87
C GLU A 780 2.25 35.90 -43.11
N ASN A 781 1.80 37.10 -43.51
CA ASN A 781 1.00 37.36 -44.71
C ASN A 781 -0.16 36.35 -44.92
N GLU A 782 -0.96 36.15 -43.87
CA GLU A 782 -2.07 35.18 -43.76
C GLU A 782 -1.71 33.69 -43.74
N ILE A 783 -0.45 33.30 -43.95
CA ILE A 783 -0.01 31.90 -43.89
C ILE A 783 0.42 31.55 -42.47
N ILE A 784 -0.12 30.46 -41.94
CA ILE A 784 0.27 29.86 -40.66
C ILE A 784 1.18 28.67 -40.93
N THR A 785 2.41 28.72 -40.40
CA THR A 785 3.38 27.63 -40.47
C THR A 785 3.46 26.90 -39.14
N ILE A 786 3.39 25.57 -39.16
CA ILE A 786 3.47 24.70 -37.98
C ILE A 786 4.63 23.72 -38.16
N GLN A 787 5.48 23.59 -37.14
CA GLN A 787 6.56 22.61 -37.08
C GLN A 787 6.52 21.87 -35.74
N THR A 788 6.52 20.54 -35.72
CA THR A 788 6.53 19.74 -34.48
C THR A 788 7.88 19.07 -34.25
N TYR A 789 8.25 18.92 -32.97
CA TYR A 789 9.57 18.41 -32.55
C TYR A 789 9.45 17.37 -31.43
N ASN A 790 10.43 16.46 -31.34
CA ASN A 790 10.56 15.50 -30.24
C ASN A 790 11.37 16.07 -29.04
N GLU A 791 11.59 15.27 -27.98
CA GLU A 791 12.39 15.69 -26.79
C GLU A 791 13.83 16.10 -27.17
N GLU A 792 14.37 15.58 -28.28
CA GLU A 792 15.75 15.83 -28.77
C GLU A 792 15.82 17.02 -29.74
N GLY A 793 14.70 17.69 -30.02
CA GLY A 793 14.61 18.81 -30.96
C GLY A 793 14.65 18.41 -32.44
N LYS A 794 14.46 17.13 -32.76
CA LYS A 794 14.33 16.65 -34.15
C LYS A 794 12.96 17.06 -34.71
N LEU A 795 12.96 17.69 -35.88
CA LEU A 795 11.75 18.01 -36.65
C LEU A 795 11.03 16.72 -37.06
N LEU A 796 9.76 16.59 -36.69
CA LEU A 796 8.92 15.44 -37.02
C LEU A 796 7.90 15.76 -38.11
N PHE A 797 7.39 16.98 -38.14
CA PHE A 797 6.41 17.45 -39.11
C PHE A 797 6.60 18.93 -39.42
N LYS A 798 6.33 19.32 -40.66
CA LYS A 798 6.18 20.71 -41.11
C LYS A 798 4.93 20.80 -41.98
N GLY A 799 4.12 21.83 -41.76
CA GLY A 799 2.96 22.15 -42.61
C GLY A 799 2.70 23.65 -42.66
N GLU A 800 2.05 24.08 -43.73
CA GLU A 800 1.66 25.48 -43.98
C GLU A 800 0.15 25.50 -44.26
N ILE A 801 -0.56 26.46 -43.65
CA ILE A 801 -2.02 26.58 -43.69
C ILE A 801 -2.34 28.00 -44.14
N ASN A 802 -3.11 28.13 -45.21
CA ASN A 802 -3.72 29.40 -45.61
C ASN A 802 -5.21 29.40 -45.20
N PRO A 803 -5.60 30.09 -44.11
CA PRO A 803 -6.96 30.08 -43.60
C PRO A 803 -7.99 30.68 -44.58
N SER A 804 -7.56 31.55 -45.51
CA SER A 804 -8.44 32.19 -46.49
C SER A 804 -9.01 31.22 -47.53
N LEU A 805 -8.33 30.10 -47.80
CA LEU A 805 -8.74 29.10 -48.78
C LEU A 805 -9.68 28.03 -48.20
N TYR A 806 -9.72 27.89 -46.87
CA TYR A 806 -10.43 26.79 -46.21
C TYR A 806 -10.99 27.20 -44.84
N LYS A 807 -12.01 28.07 -44.84
CA LYS A 807 -12.57 28.65 -43.61
C LYS A 807 -13.05 27.57 -42.62
N GLU A 808 -13.86 26.60 -43.07
CA GLU A 808 -14.35 25.49 -42.24
C GLU A 808 -13.25 24.45 -41.89
N TYR A 809 -12.30 24.21 -42.78
CA TYR A 809 -11.23 23.22 -42.59
C TYR A 809 -10.13 23.73 -41.64
N SER A 810 -9.88 25.05 -41.63
CA SER A 810 -8.93 25.70 -40.70
C SER A 810 -9.38 25.57 -39.23
N GLU A 811 -10.69 25.57 -38.99
CA GLU A 811 -11.30 25.35 -37.67
C GLU A 811 -11.21 23.88 -37.22
N GLN A 812 -10.98 22.93 -38.12
CA GLN A 812 -10.85 21.50 -37.82
C GLN A 812 -9.39 21.01 -37.80
N ILE A 813 -8.52 21.49 -38.69
CA ILE A 813 -7.11 21.05 -38.80
C ILE A 813 -6.28 21.46 -37.59
N LEU A 814 -6.39 22.72 -37.13
CA LEU A 814 -5.61 23.19 -35.99
C LEU A 814 -5.92 22.35 -34.74
N PRO A 815 -7.19 22.13 -34.35
CA PRO A 815 -7.52 21.20 -33.26
C PRO A 815 -7.12 19.75 -33.52
N TYR A 816 -7.29 19.25 -34.75
CA TYR A 816 -6.98 17.85 -35.11
C TYR A 816 -5.48 17.53 -35.08
N LYS A 817 -4.61 18.48 -35.44
CA LYS A 817 -3.15 18.29 -35.47
C LYS A 817 -2.40 18.83 -34.24
N LEU A 818 -2.86 19.93 -33.64
CA LEU A 818 -2.18 20.57 -32.51
C LEU A 818 -2.66 20.04 -31.15
N GLY A 819 -3.85 19.44 -31.10
CA GLY A 819 -4.49 19.06 -29.83
C GLY A 819 -4.79 20.26 -28.92
N ILE A 820 -4.78 21.47 -29.47
CA ILE A 820 -5.10 22.75 -28.84
C ILE A 820 -6.27 23.35 -29.64
N GLY A 821 -7.23 24.01 -28.98
CA GLY A 821 -8.35 24.64 -29.67
C GLY A 821 -7.92 25.76 -30.64
N ALA A 822 -8.87 26.35 -31.37
CA ALA A 822 -8.63 27.53 -32.21
C ALA A 822 -8.19 28.80 -31.41
N ILE A 823 -8.26 28.72 -30.08
CA ILE A 823 -7.87 29.75 -29.12
C ILE A 823 -6.72 29.18 -28.29
N ILE A 824 -5.59 29.88 -28.29
CA ILE A 824 -4.38 29.54 -27.54
C ILE A 824 -4.43 30.25 -26.19
N TYR A 825 -4.21 29.48 -25.13
CA TYR A 825 -4.15 29.97 -23.76
C TYR A 825 -2.70 29.98 -23.24
N HIS A 826 -2.44 30.69 -22.15
CA HIS A 826 -1.10 30.72 -21.53
C HIS A 826 -0.55 29.31 -21.20
N ASN A 827 -1.43 28.35 -20.88
CA ASN A 827 -1.04 26.97 -20.56
C ASN A 827 -0.49 26.20 -21.76
N ASP A 828 -0.80 26.65 -22.97
CA ASP A 828 -0.30 26.07 -24.22
C ASP A 828 1.11 26.58 -24.55
N LEU A 829 1.56 27.68 -23.96
CA LEU A 829 2.90 28.23 -24.19
C LEU A 829 3.98 27.25 -23.69
N PHE A 830 4.99 27.02 -24.53
CA PHE A 830 6.16 26.19 -24.21
C PHE A 830 7.37 27.08 -23.90
N ILE A 831 8.19 26.67 -22.95
CA ILE A 831 9.44 27.37 -22.62
C ILE A 831 10.58 26.50 -23.14
N LEU A 832 11.36 27.02 -24.08
CA LEU A 832 12.58 26.40 -24.55
C LEU A 832 13.67 26.59 -23.48
N GLU A 833 14.07 25.49 -22.81
CA GLU A 833 15.24 25.48 -21.92
C GLU A 833 16.57 25.66 -22.67
#